data_AF-A0A219AN55-F1
#
_entry.id   AF-A0A219AN55-F1
#
_cell.length_a   1.000
_cell.length_b   1.000
_cell.length_c   1.000
_cell.angle_alpha   90.00
_cell.angle_beta   90.00
_cell.angle_gamma   90.00
#
_symmetry.space_group_name_H-M   'P 1'
#
loop_
_entity.id
_entity.type
_entity.pdbx_description
1 polymer ?
#
loop_
_entity_poly.entity_id
_entity_poly.type
_entity_poly.pdbx_seq_one_letter_code
_entity_poly.pdbx_strand_id
1 'polypeptide(L)'
;MALQASSILTSVSEQDWSDIDPALPPLTSSSLAPSAITDGDGNGEVNEGEKLTYKRTSEVWDHSFYSRHKIIKNSKGQSIWRCKYCSKTYVDTGGTGNAKTHLVKHHSRQIQTQNEKRIKGYQHTIDMAQFRARSDAANHKCRRLNMGDEGDDERGQGSELDPAVLEQLYVAWITTCGVAFEMVERKEFRAFTRYLNKNVDVRLPSSADTIRGWTIRTFEGQKKRIRKELQEALSKIHITVDLWTSGNRKSILGIIGHYIGKEGKLKHNVLAVRELQGDHGGENQAAVIADVLVDYEMEYKLGFFVGDNAQSNDILCTALSAWLDLNKSFVWDPVFRRLRCNGHIINLSAQSFLFPNIPDKDNLVVLDSQINGRLPKEFNKEQMKMWRKKGPLGKLHNISVYITLSTQRLDAFKVVSGNLRLPRDNSTRWNSWYRMLARALILREAINTYTLMNRADLQQDILSDEDWAELESLIEYLEAYDHGTLACEGRYSTAETILPIMEFLLEIFEEGRHKHVNNPFLGPCCQAGWDKLEKYYNKTGESCAYVGAVILVPTHKWEFFEKGVLWKDKWVQDAQAAVQMVWENEYKQVEPPLPVPRSQSHQNDRKKENRFKTWSRQHTKVPEVIDEYKRYCKEPVMEMDPDEVFDPLEWWQESTQQKVYPYLSKMALDLLSIPAMSAEVERLFSSCKITITDRRNRIGIDAVEAIECLKSWLRENNVAWVDEEWIDRWVAEVEAETQKGKERVE
;
A
#
# COMPACT_ATOMS: atom_id res chain seq x y z
N MET A 1 1.08 26.67 -18.47
CA MET A 1 0.17 26.32 -17.36
C MET A 1 0.22 24.82 -17.09
N ALA A 2 1.43 24.30 -16.93
CA ALA A 2 1.75 22.94 -16.56
C ALA A 2 2.93 23.09 -15.60
N LEU A 3 2.61 23.20 -14.30
CA LEU A 3 3.51 23.23 -13.13
C LEU A 3 2.66 23.74 -11.94
N GLN A 4 1.81 22.89 -11.39
CA GLN A 4 1.26 22.95 -10.02
C GLN A 4 0.24 21.82 -9.84
N ALA A 5 0.71 20.60 -9.58
CA ALA A 5 -0.07 19.50 -9.00
C ALA A 5 0.85 18.27 -8.79
N SER A 6 1.83 18.38 -7.90
CA SER A 6 2.52 17.18 -7.37
C SER A 6 3.14 17.47 -6.00
N SER A 7 2.28 17.56 -5.00
CA SER A 7 2.61 17.32 -3.60
C SER A 7 1.31 16.84 -2.98
N ILE A 8 1.14 15.57 -2.67
CA ILE A 8 1.37 15.01 -1.34
C ILE A 8 1.56 13.51 -1.55
N LEU A 9 2.79 13.01 -1.34
CA LEU A 9 3.12 11.62 -0.95
C LEU A 9 4.66 11.53 -0.92
N THR A 10 5.29 12.13 0.09
CA THR A 10 6.57 11.70 0.69
C THR A 10 7.01 12.76 1.71
N SER A 11 7.00 12.40 3.00
CA SER A 11 7.63 13.19 4.06
C SER A 11 9.12 12.87 4.12
N VAL A 12 9.97 13.74 3.55
CA VAL A 12 11.40 13.84 3.87
C VAL A 12 11.76 15.34 3.81
N SER A 13 12.47 15.82 4.83
CA SER A 13 12.79 17.24 5.08
C SER A 13 13.42 17.97 3.89
N GLU A 14 12.86 19.12 3.54
CA GLU A 14 13.36 20.07 2.54
C GLU A 14 14.69 20.69 3.00
N GLN A 15 15.69 20.67 2.11
CA GLN A 15 16.85 21.56 2.16
C GLN A 15 16.70 22.58 1.03
N ASP A 16 16.74 23.84 1.41
CA ASP A 16 16.61 25.05 0.60
C ASP A 16 17.67 25.09 -0.53
N TRP A 17 17.25 25.32 -1.78
CA TRP A 17 18.11 25.40 -2.96
C TRP A 17 17.92 26.72 -3.73
N SER A 18 17.70 27.81 -2.99
CA SER A 18 17.44 29.13 -3.56
C SER A 18 18.71 29.99 -3.74
N ASP A 19 19.83 29.45 -4.24
CA ASP A 19 21.00 30.26 -4.61
C ASP A 19 21.97 29.55 -5.59
N ILE A 20 21.69 29.51 -6.91
CA ILE A 20 22.72 29.47 -7.96
C ILE A 20 22.23 30.23 -9.21
N ASP A 21 22.90 31.35 -9.50
CA ASP A 21 22.75 32.26 -10.64
C ASP A 21 23.23 31.60 -11.98
N PRO A 22 22.47 31.67 -13.09
CA PRO A 22 22.81 31.05 -14.35
C PRO A 22 23.62 31.98 -15.27
N ALA A 23 24.96 31.90 -15.24
CA ALA A 23 25.77 32.50 -16.31
C ALA A 23 27.17 31.86 -16.48
N LEU A 24 27.49 31.57 -17.76
CA LEU A 24 28.81 31.49 -18.44
C LEU A 24 29.43 30.10 -18.80
N PRO A 25 30.18 30.02 -19.92
CA PRO A 25 30.11 28.95 -20.93
C PRO A 25 31.48 28.19 -21.12
N PRO A 26 31.71 27.37 -22.17
CA PRO A 26 32.54 26.15 -22.10
C PRO A 26 34.00 26.34 -22.52
N LEU A 27 34.92 25.52 -21.98
CA LEU A 27 36.27 25.34 -22.53
C LEU A 27 36.79 23.88 -22.41
N THR A 28 36.84 23.25 -23.58
CA THR A 28 37.94 22.52 -24.25
C THR A 28 39.08 21.81 -23.50
N SER A 29 39.57 20.77 -24.20
CA SER A 29 40.48 19.69 -23.87
C SER A 29 41.98 19.99 -23.72
N SER A 30 42.63 19.03 -23.05
CA SER A 30 43.95 18.40 -23.28
C SER A 30 45.27 19.08 -22.82
N SER A 31 45.85 18.43 -21.81
CA SER A 31 47.20 17.79 -21.73
C SER A 31 48.51 18.59 -21.71
N LEU A 32 49.45 17.99 -20.94
CA LEU A 32 50.94 18.10 -20.86
C LEU A 32 51.41 18.85 -19.61
N ALA A 33 52.40 18.42 -18.82
CA ALA A 33 53.43 17.38 -18.92
C ALA A 33 53.80 16.89 -17.49
N PRO A 34 54.82 16.02 -17.30
CA PRO A 34 56.12 16.60 -16.97
C PRO A 34 57.36 15.86 -17.52
N SER A 35 58.44 16.64 -17.53
CA SER A 35 59.79 16.40 -18.02
C SER A 35 60.69 15.56 -17.10
N ALA A 36 61.61 14.84 -17.76
CA ALA A 36 63.03 14.63 -17.50
C ALA A 36 63.52 14.08 -16.13
N ILE A 37 64.26 12.96 -16.17
CA ILE A 37 65.76 12.90 -16.11
C ILE A 37 66.18 11.42 -16.36
N THR A 38 67.42 11.27 -16.81
CA THR A 38 68.03 10.24 -17.67
C THR A 38 68.71 9.06 -16.94
N ASP A 39 69.26 8.16 -17.78
CA ASP A 39 70.30 7.12 -17.56
C ASP A 39 69.75 5.69 -17.33
N GLY A 40 70.14 4.62 -18.02
CA GLY A 40 71.08 4.35 -19.12
C GLY A 40 71.10 2.83 -19.39
N ASP A 41 71.28 2.47 -20.65
CA ASP A 41 71.44 1.17 -21.36
C ASP A 41 71.54 -0.19 -20.64
N GLY A 42 70.91 -1.20 -21.26
CA GLY A 42 71.26 -2.62 -21.11
C GLY A 42 70.23 -3.61 -21.68
N ASN A 43 70.47 -4.09 -22.90
CA ASN A 43 69.71 -5.14 -23.63
C ASN A 43 69.47 -6.43 -22.82
N GLY A 44 68.27 -7.00 -22.94
CA GLY A 44 67.96 -8.36 -22.50
C GLY A 44 66.54 -8.81 -22.86
N GLU A 45 66.45 -9.74 -23.81
CA GLU A 45 65.24 -10.35 -24.36
C GLU A 45 64.39 -11.17 -23.35
N VAL A 46 63.05 -11.06 -23.54
CA VAL A 46 62.01 -12.10 -23.37
C VAL A 46 61.72 -12.65 -21.95
N ASN A 47 60.55 -12.31 -21.38
CA ASN A 47 59.46 -13.28 -21.13
C ASN A 47 58.21 -12.69 -20.41
N GLU A 48 57.09 -13.33 -20.73
CA GLU A 48 55.76 -13.34 -20.11
C GLU A 48 55.57 -12.76 -18.68
N GLY A 49 54.56 -11.88 -18.58
CA GLY A 49 53.47 -12.07 -17.62
C GLY A 49 53.52 -11.32 -16.29
N GLU A 50 52.65 -10.32 -16.12
CA GLU A 50 52.09 -9.98 -14.81
C GLU A 50 50.56 -9.84 -14.89
N LYS A 51 49.88 -10.95 -14.57
CA LYS A 51 48.48 -10.91 -14.13
C LYS A 51 48.43 -10.25 -12.75
N LEU A 52 47.61 -9.20 -12.64
CA LEU A 52 47.16 -8.55 -11.40
C LEU A 52 47.08 -9.54 -10.22
N THR A 53 47.97 -9.38 -9.25
CA THR A 53 48.02 -10.22 -8.05
C THR A 53 46.95 -9.80 -7.05
N TYR A 54 46.01 -10.71 -6.74
CA TYR A 54 44.98 -10.50 -5.72
C TYR A 54 45.61 -10.14 -4.36
N LYS A 55 45.24 -9.00 -3.78
CA LYS A 55 45.66 -8.62 -2.42
C LYS A 55 45.07 -9.59 -1.40
N ARG A 56 45.92 -10.42 -0.79
CA ARG A 56 45.59 -11.26 0.36
C ARG A 56 45.32 -10.40 1.60
N THR A 57 44.08 -10.37 2.07
CA THR A 57 43.60 -9.46 3.14
C THR A 57 43.59 -10.06 4.54
N SER A 58 43.68 -11.38 4.68
CA SER A 58 43.64 -12.06 5.99
C SER A 58 44.95 -11.91 6.76
N GLU A 59 44.85 -11.70 8.07
CA GLU A 59 45.98 -11.61 9.02
C GLU A 59 46.76 -12.93 9.13
N VAL A 60 46.15 -14.06 8.77
CA VAL A 60 46.81 -15.38 8.68
C VAL A 60 48.06 -15.35 7.77
N TRP A 61 48.05 -14.49 6.75
CA TRP A 61 49.17 -14.38 5.82
C TRP A 61 50.40 -13.67 6.40
N ASP A 62 50.28 -12.93 7.52
CA ASP A 62 51.44 -12.37 8.25
C ASP A 62 52.24 -13.44 9.01
N HIS A 63 51.60 -14.58 9.26
CA HIS A 63 52.20 -15.73 9.93
C HIS A 63 52.71 -16.78 8.94
N SER A 64 52.78 -16.42 7.65
CA SER A 64 53.48 -17.19 6.63
C SER A 64 54.99 -16.98 6.75
N PHE A 65 55.78 -18.02 6.45
CA PHE A 65 57.24 -17.89 6.28
C PHE A 65 57.60 -16.94 5.13
N TYR A 66 56.73 -16.87 4.11
CA TYR A 66 56.88 -15.98 2.96
C TYR A 66 56.09 -14.69 3.16
N SER A 67 56.47 -13.62 2.45
CA SER A 67 55.76 -12.34 2.54
C SER A 67 54.27 -12.48 2.18
N ARG A 68 53.41 -11.71 2.86
CA ARG A 68 51.93 -11.80 2.79
C ARG A 68 51.37 -11.91 1.37
N HIS A 69 51.96 -11.19 0.42
CA HIS A 69 51.47 -11.11 -0.97
C HIS A 69 52.22 -12.04 -1.94
N LYS A 70 53.25 -12.76 -1.49
CA LYS A 70 54.00 -13.68 -2.34
C LYS A 70 53.28 -15.03 -2.42
N ILE A 71 52.89 -15.42 -3.64
CA ILE A 71 52.32 -16.74 -3.93
C ILE A 71 53.47 -17.70 -4.21
N ILE A 72 53.60 -18.73 -3.38
CA ILE A 72 54.56 -19.82 -3.59
C ILE A 72 53.78 -21.04 -4.05
N LYS A 73 54.25 -21.71 -5.09
CA LYS A 73 53.66 -22.95 -5.60
C LYS A 73 54.52 -24.15 -5.20
N ASN A 74 53.89 -25.28 -4.90
CA ASN A 74 54.60 -26.54 -4.72
C ASN A 74 55.02 -27.15 -6.07
N SER A 75 55.73 -28.28 -6.05
CA SER A 75 56.15 -29.02 -7.25
C SER A 75 54.99 -29.52 -8.14
N LYS A 76 53.75 -29.45 -7.64
CA LYS A 76 52.51 -29.76 -8.39
C LYS A 76 51.77 -28.50 -8.88
N GLY A 77 52.39 -27.33 -8.78
CA GLY A 77 51.83 -26.05 -9.24
C GLY A 77 50.76 -25.42 -8.32
N GLN A 78 50.52 -25.96 -7.13
CA GLN A 78 49.48 -25.50 -6.21
C GLN A 78 50.02 -24.45 -5.23
N SER A 79 49.26 -23.37 -4.99
CA SER A 79 49.61 -22.34 -4.00
C SER A 79 49.72 -22.95 -2.59
N ILE A 80 50.72 -22.56 -1.82
CA ILE A 80 50.96 -23.05 -0.45
C ILE A 80 51.09 -21.91 0.57
N TRP A 81 50.69 -22.20 1.80
CA TRP A 81 50.97 -21.42 2.99
C TRP A 81 51.88 -22.24 3.92
N ARG A 82 53.05 -21.69 4.28
CA ARG A 82 54.00 -22.33 5.20
C ARG A 82 54.03 -21.55 6.50
N CYS A 83 53.89 -22.23 7.64
CA CYS A 83 53.92 -21.58 8.94
C CYS A 83 55.29 -20.91 9.18
N LYS A 84 55.30 -19.69 9.71
CA LYS A 84 56.53 -18.98 10.10
C LYS A 84 57.20 -19.59 11.34
N TYR A 85 56.45 -20.32 12.16
CA TYR A 85 56.87 -20.78 13.48
C TYR A 85 57.18 -22.28 13.54
N CYS A 86 56.88 -23.04 12.49
CA CYS A 86 57.25 -24.44 12.38
C CYS A 86 57.39 -24.88 10.92
N SER A 87 57.80 -26.12 10.70
CA SER A 87 58.02 -26.68 9.36
C SER A 87 56.73 -27.11 8.62
N LYS A 88 55.53 -26.90 9.20
CA LYS A 88 54.27 -27.31 8.56
C LYS A 88 53.87 -26.41 7.39
N THR A 89 53.38 -27.05 6.33
CA THR A 89 52.92 -26.41 5.09
C THR A 89 51.53 -26.92 4.73
N TYR A 90 50.65 -26.01 4.30
CA TYR A 90 49.27 -26.29 3.89
C TYR A 90 49.04 -25.79 2.46
N VAL A 91 48.18 -26.48 1.71
CA VAL A 91 47.75 -26.04 0.37
C VAL A 91 46.70 -24.94 0.51
N ASP A 92 46.87 -23.87 -0.24
CA ASP A 92 45.95 -22.74 -0.33
C ASP A 92 44.84 -23.08 -1.33
N THR A 93 43.69 -23.53 -0.80
CA THR A 93 42.48 -23.86 -1.57
C THR A 93 41.49 -22.70 -1.65
N GLY A 94 41.93 -21.46 -1.40
CA GLY A 94 41.07 -20.26 -1.36
C GLY A 94 40.45 -19.95 0.01
N GLY A 95 40.60 -20.85 1.00
CA GLY A 95 40.16 -20.64 2.40
C GLY A 95 41.32 -20.58 3.39
N THR A 96 41.21 -19.75 4.44
CA THR A 96 42.27 -19.58 5.47
C THR A 96 42.07 -20.43 6.74
N GLY A 97 41.06 -21.30 6.75
CA GLY A 97 40.64 -22.08 7.92
C GLY A 97 41.74 -23.00 8.47
N ASN A 98 42.35 -23.82 7.62
CA ASN A 98 43.37 -24.81 8.04
C ASN A 98 44.60 -24.14 8.66
N ALA A 99 45.08 -23.05 8.06
CA ALA A 99 46.19 -22.26 8.58
C ALA A 99 45.83 -21.56 9.91
N LYS A 100 44.60 -21.02 10.04
CA LYS A 100 44.10 -20.45 11.31
C LYS A 100 44.02 -21.50 12.41
N THR A 101 43.46 -22.67 12.14
CA THR A 101 43.35 -23.77 13.12
C THR A 101 44.73 -24.24 13.59
N HIS A 102 45.70 -24.33 12.68
CA HIS A 102 47.07 -24.68 13.01
C HIS A 102 47.72 -23.66 13.97
N LEU A 103 47.58 -22.35 13.68
CA LEU A 103 48.15 -21.28 14.50
C LEU A 103 47.52 -21.22 15.91
N VAL A 104 46.22 -21.49 16.02
CA VAL A 104 45.53 -21.56 17.31
C VAL A 104 45.96 -22.79 18.11
N LYS A 105 45.99 -23.98 17.49
CA LYS A 105 46.26 -25.24 18.21
C LYS A 105 47.72 -25.48 18.56
N HIS A 106 48.66 -25.10 17.69
CA HIS A 106 50.08 -25.44 17.86
C HIS A 106 50.95 -24.26 18.28
N HIS A 107 50.44 -23.03 18.15
CA HIS A 107 51.18 -21.81 18.46
C HIS A 107 50.41 -20.85 19.38
N SER A 108 49.23 -21.23 19.87
CA SER A 108 48.35 -20.44 20.75
C SER A 108 48.06 -19.02 20.24
N ARG A 109 48.14 -18.80 18.91
CA ARG A 109 47.91 -17.49 18.30
C ARG A 109 46.47 -17.38 17.82
N GLN A 110 45.69 -16.54 18.52
CA GLN A 110 44.32 -16.23 18.10
C GLN A 110 44.32 -15.17 16.99
N ILE A 111 43.84 -15.54 15.80
CA ILE A 111 43.66 -14.61 14.69
C ILE A 111 42.18 -14.30 14.57
N GLN A 112 41.81 -13.09 14.98
CA GLN A 112 40.44 -12.59 14.91
C GLN A 112 40.16 -12.01 13.52
N THR A 113 39.00 -12.36 12.95
CA THR A 113 38.52 -11.75 11.70
C THR A 113 38.15 -10.28 11.94
N GLN A 114 38.13 -9.46 10.88
CA GLN A 114 37.68 -8.06 10.99
C GLN A 114 36.25 -7.95 11.56
N ASN A 115 35.36 -8.89 11.25
CA ASN A 115 34.01 -8.94 11.81
C ASN A 115 34.02 -9.25 13.32
N GLU A 116 34.84 -10.20 13.78
CA GLU A 116 34.99 -10.48 15.22
C GLU A 116 35.61 -9.28 15.97
N LYS A 117 36.57 -8.57 15.37
CA LYS A 117 37.15 -7.33 15.91
C LYS A 117 36.10 -6.21 15.98
N ARG A 118 35.25 -6.05 14.95
CA ARG A 118 34.13 -5.09 14.97
C ARG A 118 33.08 -5.43 16.02
N ILE A 119 32.66 -6.70 16.13
CA ILE A 119 31.68 -7.15 17.13
C ILE A 119 32.20 -6.91 18.55
N LYS A 120 33.46 -7.24 18.83
CA LYS A 120 34.08 -6.93 20.12
C LYS A 120 34.22 -5.43 20.37
N GLY A 121 34.50 -4.63 19.33
CA GLY A 121 34.51 -3.17 19.41
C GLY A 121 33.15 -2.58 19.75
N TYR A 122 32.07 -3.06 19.12
CA TYR A 122 30.70 -2.66 19.46
C TYR A 122 30.33 -3.07 20.88
N GLN A 123 30.63 -4.32 21.28
CA GLN A 123 30.37 -4.80 22.63
C GLN A 123 31.15 -4.00 23.69
N HIS A 124 32.41 -3.67 23.44
CA HIS A 124 33.22 -2.82 24.32
C HIS A 124 32.67 -1.40 24.43
N THR A 125 32.20 -0.81 23.32
CA THR A 125 31.56 0.52 23.33
C THR A 125 30.23 0.50 24.10
N ILE A 126 29.45 -0.58 23.97
CA ILE A 126 28.21 -0.80 24.73
C ILE A 126 28.51 -1.00 26.22
N ASP A 127 29.49 -1.84 26.56
CA ASP A 127 29.90 -2.10 27.95
C ASP A 127 30.50 -0.85 28.59
N MET A 128 31.24 -0.03 27.84
CA MET A 128 31.73 1.28 28.28
C MET A 128 30.60 2.29 28.45
N ALA A 129 29.59 2.31 27.58
CA ALA A 129 28.40 3.15 27.74
C ALA A 129 27.58 2.71 28.97
N GLN A 130 27.47 1.39 29.22
CA GLN A 130 26.83 0.84 30.42
C GLN A 130 27.64 1.14 31.69
N PHE A 131 28.97 1.08 31.62
CA PHE A 131 29.86 1.44 32.72
C PHE A 131 29.79 2.94 33.02
N ARG A 132 29.81 3.80 31.99
CA ARG A 132 29.60 5.25 32.12
C ARG A 132 28.23 5.57 32.71
N ALA A 133 27.14 4.94 32.22
CA ALA A 133 25.81 5.08 32.82
C ALA A 133 25.72 4.60 34.29
N ARG A 134 26.58 3.67 34.71
CA ARG A 134 26.72 3.23 36.11
C ARG A 134 27.60 4.17 36.94
N SER A 135 28.68 4.73 36.39
CA SER A 135 29.57 5.68 37.08
C SER A 135 28.99 7.09 37.16
N ASP A 136 28.23 7.51 36.16
CA ASP A 136 27.57 8.82 36.06
C ASP A 136 26.32 8.89 36.96
N ALA A 137 25.95 7.79 37.63
CA ALA A 137 25.02 7.82 38.75
C ALA A 137 25.59 8.58 39.97
N ALA A 138 26.90 8.85 40.01
CA ALA A 138 27.57 9.44 41.16
C ALA A 138 28.02 10.91 40.98
N ASN A 139 28.04 11.50 39.78
CA ASN A 139 28.44 12.90 39.63
C ASN A 139 27.87 13.60 38.38
N HIS A 140 27.20 14.74 38.63
CA HIS A 140 26.67 15.77 37.73
C HIS A 140 25.30 15.60 37.04
N LYS A 141 24.32 16.27 37.68
CA LYS A 141 23.31 17.20 37.12
C LYS A 141 22.96 17.00 35.63
N CYS A 142 21.92 16.21 35.37
CA CYS A 142 21.03 16.43 34.23
C CYS A 142 20.58 17.90 34.21
N ARG A 143 20.39 18.47 33.02
CA ARG A 143 19.60 19.68 32.80
C ARG A 143 18.21 19.41 33.41
N ARG A 144 18.00 19.85 34.65
CA ARG A 144 16.68 19.99 35.25
C ARG A 144 15.92 20.98 34.35
N LEU A 145 14.82 20.55 33.74
CA LEU A 145 13.70 21.46 33.58
C LEU A 145 13.35 21.93 35.00
N ASN A 146 13.29 23.25 35.18
CA ASN A 146 13.27 23.95 36.47
C ASN A 146 12.29 23.33 37.47
N MET A 147 12.80 22.94 38.64
CA MET A 147 12.11 23.22 39.89
C MET A 147 13.07 24.10 40.69
N GLY A 148 12.68 25.38 40.80
CA GLY A 148 13.19 26.30 41.81
C GLY A 148 12.56 25.92 43.14
N ASP A 149 13.43 25.77 44.12
CA ASP A 149 13.21 25.35 45.50
C ASP A 149 12.63 26.52 46.31
N GLU A 150 11.71 26.24 47.22
CA GLU A 150 11.75 26.69 48.62
C GLU A 150 10.49 26.26 49.38
N GLY A 151 10.68 25.43 50.40
CA GLY A 151 9.77 25.37 51.56
C GLY A 151 8.87 24.14 51.66
N ASP A 152 9.25 23.28 52.61
CA ASP A 152 8.41 22.39 53.41
C ASP A 152 8.10 20.97 52.91
N ASP A 153 8.36 20.05 53.85
CA ASP A 153 8.02 18.63 53.90
C ASP A 153 6.64 18.33 53.29
N GLU A 154 6.62 17.55 52.21
CA GLU A 154 5.77 16.37 51.97
C GLU A 154 5.73 16.02 50.47
N ARG A 155 5.98 14.73 50.15
CA ARG A 155 5.77 14.04 48.84
C ARG A 155 6.83 14.25 47.76
N GLY A 156 7.89 13.46 47.85
CA GLY A 156 8.69 13.06 46.69
C GLY A 156 7.90 12.12 45.76
N GLN A 157 7.13 12.69 44.82
CA GLN A 157 6.65 11.98 43.62
C GLN A 157 7.60 12.26 42.46
N GLY A 158 8.70 11.49 42.37
CA GLY A 158 9.32 11.29 41.07
C GLY A 158 8.32 10.53 40.20
N SER A 159 7.98 11.04 39.02
CA SER A 159 6.98 10.46 38.14
C SER A 159 7.26 8.98 37.87
N GLU A 160 6.53 8.10 38.56
CA GLU A 160 6.67 6.67 38.41
C GLU A 160 6.16 6.29 37.01
N LEU A 161 6.97 5.56 36.24
CA LEU A 161 6.57 5.04 34.92
C LEU A 161 5.36 4.11 35.12
N ASP A 162 4.19 4.55 34.66
CA ASP A 162 2.98 3.73 34.66
C ASP A 162 3.19 2.50 33.74
N PRO A 163 3.18 1.27 34.30
CA PRO A 163 3.38 0.06 33.51
C PRO A 163 2.32 -0.15 32.42
N ALA A 164 1.07 0.27 32.65
CA ALA A 164 -0.01 0.10 31.71
C ALA A 164 0.17 1.03 30.50
N VAL A 165 0.52 2.29 30.74
CA VAL A 165 0.82 3.27 29.67
C VAL A 165 2.05 2.82 28.87
N LEU A 166 3.09 2.31 29.54
CA LEU A 166 4.27 1.76 28.86
C LEU A 166 3.92 0.58 27.94
N GLU A 167 3.14 -0.39 28.42
CA GLU A 167 2.70 -1.54 27.61
C GLU A 167 1.96 -1.07 26.35
N GLN A 168 1.01 -0.15 26.52
CA GLN A 168 0.21 0.38 25.41
C GLN A 168 1.06 1.14 24.38
N LEU A 169 1.90 2.08 24.83
CA LEU A 169 2.78 2.84 23.95
C LEU A 169 3.77 1.94 23.22
N TYR A 170 4.26 0.89 23.89
CA TYR A 170 5.14 -0.09 23.27
C TYR A 170 4.40 -0.88 22.19
N VAL A 171 3.19 -1.36 22.46
CA VAL A 171 2.36 -2.06 21.46
C VAL A 171 1.99 -1.14 20.28
N ALA A 172 1.63 0.12 20.55
CA ALA A 172 1.37 1.11 19.51
C ALA A 172 2.62 1.34 18.64
N TRP A 173 3.80 1.51 19.26
CA TRP A 173 5.05 1.69 18.54
C TRP A 173 5.42 0.50 17.64
N ILE A 174 5.37 -0.73 18.17
CA ILE A 174 5.75 -1.90 17.36
C ILE A 174 4.78 -2.17 16.22
N THR A 175 3.48 -1.89 16.43
CA THR A 175 2.45 -2.07 15.40
C THR A 175 2.57 -0.99 14.34
N THR A 176 2.55 0.29 14.72
CA THR A 176 2.58 1.42 13.77
C THR A 176 3.89 1.50 12.98
N CYS A 177 5.04 1.26 13.62
CA CYS A 177 6.36 1.33 12.98
C CYS A 177 6.85 -0.02 12.42
N GLY A 178 6.10 -1.11 12.60
CA GLY A 178 6.49 -2.43 12.10
C GLY A 178 7.75 -2.99 12.78
N VAL A 179 8.00 -2.64 14.05
CA VAL A 179 9.16 -3.12 14.81
C VAL A 179 8.98 -4.58 15.20
N ALA A 180 10.09 -5.33 15.20
CA ALA A 180 10.09 -6.75 15.57
C ALA A 180 9.97 -6.92 17.10
N PHE A 181 9.28 -7.97 17.56
CA PHE A 181 9.07 -8.22 19.00
C PHE A 181 10.38 -8.41 19.76
N GLU A 182 11.41 -8.96 19.10
CA GLU A 182 12.75 -9.17 19.67
C GLU A 182 13.50 -7.87 19.97
N MET A 183 12.97 -6.70 19.57
CA MET A 183 13.59 -5.41 19.88
C MET A 183 13.78 -5.21 21.39
N VAL A 184 12.83 -5.70 22.21
CA VAL A 184 12.90 -5.55 23.67
C VAL A 184 14.09 -6.31 24.29
N GLU A 185 14.61 -7.31 23.59
CA GLU A 185 15.74 -8.14 24.02
C GLU A 185 17.09 -7.55 23.57
N ARG A 186 17.09 -6.56 22.67
CA ARG A 186 18.32 -5.97 22.13
C ARG A 186 19.00 -5.12 23.19
N LYS A 187 20.27 -5.44 23.45
CA LYS A 187 21.09 -4.74 24.46
C LYS A 187 21.26 -3.27 24.14
N GLU A 188 21.36 -2.94 22.86
CA GLU A 188 21.49 -1.57 22.35
C GLU A 188 20.24 -0.74 22.65
N PHE A 189 19.05 -1.30 22.36
CA PHE A 189 17.78 -0.66 22.67
C PHE A 189 17.59 -0.46 24.17
N ARG A 190 17.89 -1.49 24.98
CA ARG A 190 17.83 -1.38 26.45
C ARG A 190 18.82 -0.37 27.01
N ALA A 191 20.03 -0.28 26.48
CA ALA A 191 21.00 0.71 26.90
C ALA A 191 20.50 2.14 26.60
N PHE A 192 19.90 2.33 25.41
CA PHE A 192 19.31 3.61 25.02
C PHE A 192 18.14 4.02 25.93
N THR A 193 17.17 3.14 26.16
CA THR A 193 16.01 3.47 27.02
C THR A 193 16.43 3.69 28.48
N ARG A 194 17.39 2.89 28.98
CA ARG A 194 17.95 3.06 30.34
C ARG A 194 18.69 4.38 30.52
N TYR A 195 19.35 4.87 29.47
CA TYR A 195 19.97 6.20 29.48
C TYR A 195 18.92 7.31 29.65
N LEU A 196 17.77 7.17 28.98
CA LEU A 196 16.65 8.11 29.10
C LEU A 196 15.97 8.02 30.48
N ASN A 197 15.69 6.81 30.96
CA ASN A 197 15.07 6.59 32.27
C ASN A 197 15.54 5.27 32.87
N LYS A 198 16.26 5.34 34.00
CA LYS A 198 16.80 4.15 34.70
C LYS A 198 15.73 3.17 35.19
N ASN A 199 14.50 3.64 35.43
CA ASN A 199 13.38 2.82 35.91
C ASN A 199 12.74 1.97 34.80
N VAL A 200 13.02 2.25 33.53
CA VAL A 200 12.41 1.55 32.39
C VAL A 200 12.82 0.08 32.32
N ASP A 201 14.05 -0.25 32.74
CA ASP A 201 14.61 -1.61 32.68
C ASP A 201 13.86 -2.58 33.61
N VAL A 202 13.24 -2.06 34.67
CA VAL A 202 12.41 -2.82 35.63
C VAL A 202 11.02 -3.10 35.05
N ARG A 203 10.52 -2.24 34.17
CA ARG A 203 9.16 -2.32 33.61
C ARG A 203 9.12 -2.96 32.21
N LEU A 204 10.21 -2.88 31.44
CA LEU A 204 10.31 -3.52 30.12
C LEU A 204 10.52 -5.03 30.23
N PRO A 205 9.70 -5.85 29.54
CA PRO A 205 9.79 -7.30 29.62
C PRO A 205 11.07 -7.81 28.95
N SER A 206 11.63 -8.90 29.48
CA SER A 206 12.88 -9.47 28.99
C SER A 206 12.71 -10.44 27.81
N SER A 207 11.48 -10.65 27.33
CA SER A 207 11.16 -11.62 26.28
C SER A 207 10.24 -11.03 25.21
N ALA A 208 10.55 -11.35 23.96
CA ALA A 208 9.71 -11.08 22.80
C ALA A 208 8.32 -11.74 22.91
N ASP A 209 8.22 -12.91 23.56
CA ASP A 209 6.95 -13.61 23.77
C ASP A 209 6.00 -12.81 24.68
N THR A 210 6.56 -12.07 25.64
CA THR A 210 5.76 -11.18 26.49
C THR A 210 5.19 -10.02 25.67
N ILE A 211 5.98 -9.42 24.77
CA ILE A 211 5.51 -8.37 23.85
C ILE A 211 4.47 -8.91 22.88
N ARG A 212 4.64 -10.13 22.37
CA ARG A 212 3.62 -10.81 21.58
C ARG A 212 2.33 -10.97 22.39
N GLY A 213 2.43 -11.42 23.64
CA GLY A 213 1.29 -11.53 24.55
C GLY A 213 0.59 -10.18 24.81
N TRP A 214 1.36 -9.10 24.99
CA TRP A 214 0.82 -7.74 25.10
C TRP A 214 0.02 -7.36 23.85
N THR A 215 0.62 -7.57 22.69
CA THR A 215 0.00 -7.28 21.38
C THR A 215 -1.31 -8.03 21.17
N ILE A 216 -1.34 -9.34 21.44
CA ILE A 216 -2.56 -10.16 21.29
C ILE A 216 -3.65 -9.69 22.27
N ARG A 217 -3.31 -9.40 23.52
CA ARG A 217 -4.31 -8.88 24.48
C ARG A 217 -4.87 -7.52 24.07
N THR A 218 -4.01 -6.61 23.57
CA THR A 218 -4.46 -5.32 23.05
C THR A 218 -5.39 -5.51 21.86
N PHE A 219 -5.05 -6.43 20.94
CA PHE A 219 -5.90 -6.79 19.81
C PHE A 219 -7.27 -7.31 20.25
N GLU A 220 -7.34 -8.29 21.15
CA GLU A 220 -8.62 -8.82 21.66
C GLU A 220 -9.45 -7.76 22.39
N GLY A 221 -8.77 -6.84 23.10
CA GLY A 221 -9.41 -5.68 23.72
C GLY A 221 -10.04 -4.74 22.69
N GLN A 222 -9.30 -4.34 21.66
CA GLN A 222 -9.81 -3.46 20.60
C GLN A 222 -10.83 -4.16 19.70
N LYS A 223 -10.71 -5.47 19.46
CA LYS A 223 -11.68 -6.27 18.69
C LYS A 223 -13.10 -6.13 19.25
N LYS A 224 -13.25 -6.12 20.58
CA LYS A 224 -14.54 -5.88 21.24
C LYS A 224 -15.11 -4.48 20.95
N ARG A 225 -14.24 -3.46 20.86
CA ARG A 225 -14.65 -2.10 20.50
C ARG A 225 -15.09 -2.02 19.05
N ILE A 226 -14.32 -2.59 18.13
CA ILE A 226 -14.67 -2.65 16.70
C ILE A 226 -15.98 -3.42 16.50
N ARG A 227 -16.16 -4.55 17.20
CA ARG A 227 -17.43 -5.29 17.20
C ARG A 227 -18.60 -4.40 17.62
N LYS A 228 -18.48 -3.67 18.72
CA LYS A 228 -19.52 -2.71 19.15
C LYS A 228 -19.77 -1.62 18.10
N GLU A 229 -18.71 -1.11 17.49
CA GLU A 229 -18.81 -0.08 16.45
C GLU A 229 -19.57 -0.57 15.21
N LEU A 230 -19.30 -1.79 14.76
CA LEU A 230 -20.04 -2.45 13.67
C LEU A 230 -21.53 -2.63 14.02
N GLN A 231 -21.84 -2.97 15.28
CA GLN A 231 -23.24 -3.05 15.75
C GLN A 231 -23.93 -1.68 15.79
N GLU A 232 -23.19 -0.59 16.03
CA GLU A 232 -23.71 0.78 16.02
C GLU A 232 -23.69 1.45 14.63
N ALA A 233 -23.13 0.78 13.61
CA ALA A 233 -23.08 1.29 12.24
C ALA A 233 -24.48 1.66 11.72
N LEU A 234 -24.56 2.81 11.04
CA LEU A 234 -25.77 3.37 10.47
C LEU A 234 -26.18 2.69 9.16
N SER A 235 -25.19 2.13 8.45
CA SER A 235 -25.39 1.33 7.24
C SER A 235 -25.20 -0.17 7.51
N LYS A 236 -25.51 -1.00 6.51
CA LYS A 236 -24.96 -2.34 6.35
C LYS A 236 -23.43 -2.29 6.26
N ILE A 237 -22.81 -3.44 6.51
CA ILE A 237 -21.37 -3.62 6.49
C ILE A 237 -21.00 -4.39 5.22
N HIS A 238 -20.32 -3.72 4.30
CA HIS A 238 -19.81 -4.31 3.07
C HIS A 238 -18.43 -4.90 3.32
N ILE A 239 -18.05 -5.96 2.62
CA ILE A 239 -16.74 -6.58 2.78
C ILE A 239 -15.97 -6.59 1.48
N THR A 240 -14.69 -6.23 1.56
CA THR A 240 -13.73 -6.50 0.49
C THR A 240 -12.79 -7.61 0.92
N VAL A 241 -12.57 -8.57 0.04
CA VAL A 241 -11.72 -9.73 0.30
C VAL A 241 -10.76 -9.92 -0.87
N ASP A 242 -9.52 -10.23 -0.54
CA ASP A 242 -8.49 -10.61 -1.52
C ASP A 242 -7.56 -11.66 -0.88
N LEU A 243 -6.86 -12.41 -1.73
CA LEU A 243 -5.97 -13.48 -1.35
C LEU A 243 -4.53 -13.15 -1.76
N TRP A 244 -3.64 -13.15 -0.77
CA TRP A 244 -2.21 -12.91 -1.00
C TRP A 244 -1.36 -14.10 -0.57
N THR A 245 -0.45 -14.53 -1.45
CA THR A 245 0.59 -15.50 -1.08
C THR A 245 1.81 -14.76 -0.55
N SER A 246 2.12 -14.97 0.72
CA SER A 246 3.26 -14.36 1.40
C SER A 246 4.61 -14.92 0.94
N GLY A 247 5.70 -14.19 1.25
CA GLY A 247 7.06 -14.64 0.93
C GLY A 247 7.47 -15.97 1.60
N ASN A 248 6.81 -16.34 2.70
CA ASN A 248 6.98 -17.65 3.35
C ASN A 248 5.99 -18.73 2.85
N ARG A 249 5.34 -18.50 1.68
CA ARG A 249 4.40 -19.41 1.01
C ARG A 249 3.14 -19.73 1.81
N LYS A 250 2.66 -18.77 2.59
CA LYS A 250 1.35 -18.85 3.24
C LYS A 250 0.34 -18.12 2.40
N SER A 251 -0.84 -18.71 2.24
CA SER A 251 -1.96 -18.04 1.56
C SER A 251 -2.79 -17.33 2.60
N ILE A 252 -2.83 -16.01 2.52
CA ILE A 252 -3.39 -15.11 3.53
C ILE A 252 -4.58 -14.38 2.93
N LEU A 253 -5.74 -14.58 3.54
CA LEU A 253 -6.99 -13.91 3.22
C LEU A 253 -7.10 -12.64 4.06
N GLY A 254 -7.14 -11.49 3.38
CA GLY A 254 -7.41 -10.20 4.01
C GLY A 254 -8.89 -9.87 3.92
N ILE A 255 -9.52 -9.52 5.04
CA ILE A 255 -10.95 -9.16 5.11
C ILE A 255 -11.08 -7.78 5.72
N ILE A 256 -11.71 -6.87 4.98
CA ILE A 256 -11.94 -5.49 5.41
C ILE A 256 -13.44 -5.21 5.36
N GLY A 257 -13.97 -4.63 6.44
CA GLY A 257 -15.35 -4.18 6.53
C GLY A 257 -15.45 -2.68 6.24
N HIS A 258 -16.43 -2.28 5.44
CA HIS A 258 -16.72 -0.91 5.02
C HIS A 258 -18.14 -0.56 5.44
N TYR A 259 -18.32 0.57 6.12
CA TYR A 259 -19.60 0.96 6.70
C TYR A 259 -19.61 2.45 7.07
N ILE A 260 -20.79 2.97 7.38
CA ILE A 260 -20.98 4.29 7.96
C ILE A 260 -21.07 4.15 9.48
N GLY A 261 -20.10 4.74 10.18
CA GLY A 261 -20.07 4.75 11.64
C GLY A 261 -21.22 5.57 12.24
N LYS A 262 -21.42 5.44 13.55
CA LYS A 262 -22.45 6.18 14.30
C LYS A 262 -22.34 7.70 14.15
N GLU A 263 -21.14 8.20 13.93
CA GLU A 263 -20.83 9.61 13.68
C GLU A 263 -21.18 10.09 12.26
N GLY A 264 -21.69 9.22 11.38
CA GLY A 264 -22.06 9.55 10.01
C GLY A 264 -20.91 9.47 9.01
N LYS A 265 -19.70 9.09 9.41
CA LYS A 265 -18.55 9.02 8.49
C LYS A 265 -18.37 7.63 7.91
N LEU A 266 -17.93 7.57 6.65
CA LEU A 266 -17.42 6.34 6.07
C LEU A 266 -16.19 5.87 6.82
N LYS A 267 -16.14 4.57 7.09
CA LYS A 267 -15.05 3.89 7.77
C LYS A 267 -14.73 2.58 7.11
N HIS A 268 -13.46 2.18 7.19
CA HIS A 268 -13.01 0.87 6.80
C HIS A 268 -12.09 0.29 7.87
N ASN A 269 -12.37 -0.93 8.31
CA ASN A 269 -11.57 -1.60 9.32
C ASN A 269 -11.10 -2.96 8.82
N VAL A 270 -9.79 -3.22 8.98
CA VAL A 270 -9.26 -4.57 8.79
C VAL A 270 -9.85 -5.47 9.87
N LEU A 271 -10.73 -6.38 9.47
CA LEU A 271 -11.44 -7.28 10.38
C LEU A 271 -10.61 -8.53 10.66
N ALA A 272 -9.92 -9.06 9.64
CA ALA A 272 -9.14 -10.28 9.79
C ALA A 272 -8.03 -10.41 8.74
N VAL A 273 -6.97 -11.11 9.12
CA VAL A 273 -5.86 -11.54 8.25
C VAL A 273 -5.60 -13.01 8.54
N ARG A 274 -6.32 -13.91 7.84
CA ARG A 274 -6.35 -15.34 8.18
C ARG A 274 -5.58 -16.18 7.17
N GLU A 275 -4.94 -17.24 7.65
CA GLU A 275 -4.23 -18.19 6.78
C GLU A 275 -5.24 -19.22 6.25
N LEU A 276 -5.33 -19.36 4.92
CA LEU A 276 -6.07 -20.46 4.30
C LEU A 276 -5.23 -21.72 4.33
N GLN A 277 -5.73 -22.74 5.02
CA GLN A 277 -5.13 -24.07 5.04
C GLN A 277 -5.78 -24.96 3.98
N GLY A 278 -4.98 -25.66 3.18
CA GLY A 278 -5.47 -26.53 2.11
C GLY A 278 -5.75 -25.79 0.80
N ASP A 279 -6.74 -26.27 0.04
CA ASP A 279 -7.08 -25.73 -1.27
C ASP A 279 -7.56 -24.27 -1.18
N HIS A 280 -7.12 -23.43 -2.12
CA HIS A 280 -7.51 -22.03 -2.19
C HIS A 280 -8.88 -21.81 -2.85
N GLY A 281 -9.75 -22.83 -2.80
CA GLY A 281 -11.11 -22.80 -3.34
C GLY A 281 -12.01 -21.77 -2.66
N GLY A 282 -13.07 -21.36 -3.36
CA GLY A 282 -14.01 -20.37 -2.85
C GLY A 282 -14.73 -20.83 -1.57
N GLU A 283 -14.97 -22.13 -1.44
CA GLU A 283 -15.64 -22.74 -0.28
C GLU A 283 -14.82 -22.59 1.00
N ASN A 284 -13.51 -22.81 0.93
CA ASN A 284 -12.61 -22.64 2.08
C ASN A 284 -12.53 -21.15 2.48
N GLN A 285 -12.53 -20.25 1.51
CA GLN A 285 -12.60 -18.81 1.77
C GLN A 285 -13.92 -18.43 2.46
N ALA A 286 -15.05 -18.98 2.00
CA ALA A 286 -16.36 -18.74 2.58
C ALA A 286 -16.44 -19.19 4.05
N ALA A 287 -15.85 -20.35 4.39
CA ALA A 287 -15.80 -20.83 5.77
C ALA A 287 -15.04 -19.84 6.69
N VAL A 288 -13.88 -19.34 6.24
CA VAL A 288 -13.11 -18.35 7.01
C VAL A 288 -13.88 -17.04 7.16
N ILE A 289 -14.56 -16.58 6.11
CA ILE A 289 -15.39 -15.37 6.18
C ILE A 289 -16.55 -15.58 7.16
N ALA A 290 -17.22 -16.73 7.12
CA ALA A 290 -18.31 -17.06 8.04
C ALA A 290 -17.85 -16.99 9.51
N ASP A 291 -16.67 -17.53 9.84
CA ASP A 291 -16.07 -17.40 11.17
C ASP A 291 -15.85 -15.94 11.56
N VAL A 292 -15.38 -15.09 10.64
CA VAL A 292 -15.19 -13.66 10.87
C VAL A 292 -16.53 -12.95 11.08
N LEU A 293 -17.58 -13.30 10.35
CA LEU A 293 -18.91 -12.72 10.56
C LEU A 293 -19.42 -13.03 11.97
N VAL A 294 -19.21 -14.25 12.46
CA VAL A 294 -19.56 -14.66 13.84
C VAL A 294 -18.70 -13.95 14.88
N ASP A 295 -17.38 -13.85 14.64
CA ASP A 295 -16.43 -13.15 15.52
C ASP A 295 -16.86 -11.70 15.78
N TYR A 296 -17.45 -11.03 14.79
CA TYR A 296 -17.90 -9.64 14.88
C TYR A 296 -19.43 -9.47 15.03
N GLU A 297 -20.20 -10.56 15.14
CA GLU A 297 -21.68 -10.55 15.24
C GLU A 297 -22.37 -9.80 14.09
N MET A 298 -21.78 -9.79 12.90
CA MET A 298 -22.21 -8.95 11.78
C MET A 298 -22.99 -9.70 10.69
N GLU A 299 -23.44 -10.93 10.94
CA GLU A 299 -24.13 -11.79 9.96
C GLU A 299 -25.37 -11.11 9.37
N TYR A 300 -26.22 -10.54 10.23
CA TYR A 300 -27.47 -9.88 9.83
C TYR A 300 -27.27 -8.45 9.30
N LYS A 301 -26.06 -7.91 9.45
CA LYS A 301 -25.67 -6.60 8.90
C LYS A 301 -24.85 -6.71 7.62
N LEU A 302 -24.57 -7.93 7.15
CA LEU A 302 -23.80 -8.13 5.93
C LEU A 302 -24.51 -7.48 4.73
N GLY A 303 -23.82 -6.54 4.09
CA GLY A 303 -24.26 -5.86 2.89
C GLY A 303 -23.78 -6.58 1.64
N PHE A 304 -22.80 -5.99 0.98
CA PHE A 304 -22.28 -6.45 -0.31
C PHE A 304 -20.85 -6.99 -0.18
N PHE A 305 -20.53 -7.99 -0.99
CA PHE A 305 -19.17 -8.47 -1.18
C PHE A 305 -18.57 -7.79 -2.41
N VAL A 306 -17.42 -7.12 -2.26
CA VAL A 306 -16.68 -6.48 -3.35
C VAL A 306 -15.32 -7.16 -3.52
N GLY A 307 -15.05 -7.69 -4.70
CA GLY A 307 -13.79 -8.39 -4.96
C GLY A 307 -13.41 -8.43 -6.43
N ASP A 308 -12.20 -8.92 -6.71
CA ASP A 308 -11.69 -9.08 -8.08
C ASP A 308 -12.54 -10.06 -8.92
N ASN A 309 -12.30 -10.11 -10.22
CA ASN A 309 -13.14 -10.87 -11.15
C ASN A 309 -12.75 -12.35 -11.26
N ALA A 310 -12.14 -12.91 -10.21
CA ALA A 310 -11.83 -14.33 -10.12
C ALA A 310 -13.10 -15.16 -9.94
N GLN A 311 -13.19 -16.30 -10.64
CA GLN A 311 -14.33 -17.22 -10.56
C GLN A 311 -14.47 -17.83 -9.15
N SER A 312 -13.37 -17.96 -8.42
CA SER A 312 -13.37 -18.40 -7.02
C SER A 312 -14.24 -17.51 -6.12
N ASN A 313 -14.39 -16.22 -6.44
CA ASN A 313 -15.22 -15.30 -5.67
C ASN A 313 -16.71 -15.56 -5.88
N ASP A 314 -17.12 -16.02 -7.08
CA ASP A 314 -18.51 -16.41 -7.32
C ASP A 314 -18.85 -17.66 -6.50
N ILE A 315 -17.97 -18.66 -6.50
CA ILE A 315 -18.09 -19.88 -5.69
C ILE A 315 -18.13 -19.54 -4.19
N LEU A 316 -17.26 -18.65 -3.74
CA LEU A 316 -17.23 -18.15 -2.36
C LEU A 316 -18.58 -17.56 -1.96
N CYS A 317 -19.14 -16.66 -2.77
CA CYS A 317 -20.43 -16.03 -2.45
C CYS A 317 -21.56 -17.06 -2.40
N THR A 318 -21.59 -18.03 -3.32
CA THR A 318 -22.57 -19.13 -3.27
C THR A 318 -22.43 -19.97 -1.99
N ALA A 319 -21.20 -20.33 -1.60
CA ALA A 319 -20.95 -21.10 -0.38
C ALA A 319 -21.32 -20.31 0.88
N LEU A 320 -21.00 -19.01 0.93
CA LEU A 320 -21.35 -18.13 2.05
C LEU A 320 -22.86 -17.94 2.18
N SER A 321 -23.57 -17.77 1.06
CA SER A 321 -25.04 -17.70 1.02
C SER A 321 -25.69 -18.96 1.59
N ALA A 322 -25.23 -20.14 1.16
CA ALA A 322 -25.72 -21.42 1.68
C ALA A 322 -25.45 -21.56 3.18
N TRP A 323 -24.28 -21.10 3.67
CA TRP A 323 -23.96 -21.12 5.09
C TRP A 323 -24.88 -20.18 5.90
N LEU A 324 -25.16 -18.97 5.41
CA LEU A 324 -26.03 -18.00 6.08
C LEU A 324 -27.48 -18.49 6.17
N ASP A 325 -27.99 -19.11 5.11
CA ASP A 325 -29.34 -19.69 5.10
C ASP A 325 -29.45 -20.82 6.13
N LEU A 326 -28.50 -21.78 6.09
CA LEU A 326 -28.50 -22.95 6.98
C LEU A 326 -28.29 -22.60 8.47
N ASN A 327 -27.40 -21.66 8.78
CA ASN A 327 -26.97 -21.41 10.17
C ASN A 327 -27.63 -20.18 10.81
N LYS A 328 -28.16 -19.25 10.01
CA LYS A 328 -28.69 -17.97 10.49
C LYS A 328 -30.11 -17.67 9.99
N SER A 329 -30.66 -18.51 9.11
CA SER A 329 -31.96 -18.29 8.43
C SER A 329 -32.01 -16.92 7.74
N PHE A 330 -30.87 -16.50 7.20
CA PHE A 330 -30.71 -15.22 6.53
C PHE A 330 -30.45 -15.45 5.04
N VAL A 331 -31.39 -15.02 4.21
CA VAL A 331 -31.27 -15.15 2.75
C VAL A 331 -30.40 -14.01 2.22
N TRP A 332 -29.20 -14.37 1.77
CA TRP A 332 -28.25 -13.46 1.15
C TRP A 332 -28.01 -13.89 -0.29
N ASP A 333 -28.57 -13.15 -1.26
CA ASP A 333 -28.47 -13.50 -2.68
C ASP A 333 -27.01 -13.38 -3.17
N PRO A 334 -26.35 -14.49 -3.56
CA PRO A 334 -24.94 -14.50 -3.89
C PRO A 334 -24.61 -13.86 -5.24
N VAL A 335 -25.60 -13.64 -6.11
CA VAL A 335 -25.42 -12.96 -7.40
C VAL A 335 -25.67 -11.46 -7.20
N PHE A 336 -26.81 -11.11 -6.62
CA PHE A 336 -27.19 -9.71 -6.39
C PHE A 336 -26.23 -9.00 -5.42
N ARG A 337 -25.72 -9.68 -4.39
CA ARG A 337 -24.83 -9.05 -3.38
C ARG A 337 -23.35 -9.08 -3.76
N ARG A 338 -23.00 -9.60 -4.93
CA ARG A 338 -21.62 -9.76 -5.41
C ARG A 338 -21.24 -8.67 -6.40
N LEU A 339 -20.43 -7.71 -5.97
CA LEU A 339 -19.98 -6.58 -6.79
C LEU A 339 -18.51 -6.68 -7.21
N ARG A 340 -18.23 -6.26 -8.44
CA ARG A 340 -16.98 -6.43 -9.16
C ARG A 340 -16.08 -5.24 -8.84
N CYS A 341 -14.82 -5.48 -8.50
CA CYS A 341 -13.87 -4.41 -8.23
C CYS A 341 -13.61 -3.57 -9.49
N ASN A 342 -13.96 -2.28 -9.45
CA ASN A 342 -13.83 -1.39 -10.61
C ASN A 342 -12.37 -1.24 -11.06
N GLY A 343 -11.43 -1.10 -10.11
CA GLY A 343 -10.01 -1.02 -10.42
C GLY A 343 -9.46 -2.26 -11.13
N HIS A 344 -10.00 -3.44 -10.82
CA HIS A 344 -9.63 -4.66 -11.53
C HIS A 344 -10.24 -4.69 -12.94
N ILE A 345 -11.47 -4.19 -13.14
CA ILE A 345 -12.09 -4.04 -14.47
C ILE A 345 -11.26 -3.08 -15.33
N ILE A 346 -10.91 -1.90 -14.80
CA ILE A 346 -10.06 -0.91 -15.47
C ILE A 346 -8.72 -1.54 -15.85
N ASN A 347 -8.06 -2.25 -14.93
CA ASN A 347 -6.80 -2.92 -15.24
C ASN A 347 -6.95 -3.97 -16.34
N LEU A 348 -7.99 -4.80 -16.32
CA LEU A 348 -8.22 -5.80 -17.37
C LEU A 348 -8.48 -5.15 -18.73
N SER A 349 -9.28 -4.08 -18.77
CA SER A 349 -9.56 -3.33 -20.00
C SER A 349 -8.28 -2.70 -20.54
N ALA A 350 -7.53 -1.99 -19.71
CA ALA A 350 -6.27 -1.38 -20.10
C ALA A 350 -5.23 -2.41 -20.57
N GLN A 351 -5.15 -3.58 -19.93
CA GLN A 351 -4.27 -4.67 -20.39
C GLN A 351 -4.70 -5.24 -21.75
N SER A 352 -6.01 -5.41 -21.98
CA SER A 352 -6.52 -5.81 -23.30
C SER A 352 -6.30 -4.75 -24.36
N PHE A 353 -6.44 -3.46 -24.01
CA PHE A 353 -6.11 -2.35 -24.88
C PHE A 353 -4.62 -2.35 -25.28
N LEU A 354 -3.72 -2.46 -24.30
CA LEU A 354 -2.27 -2.47 -24.57
C LEU A 354 -1.82 -3.71 -25.35
N PHE A 355 -2.51 -4.84 -25.18
CA PHE A 355 -2.12 -6.12 -25.75
C PHE A 355 -3.30 -6.92 -26.33
N PRO A 356 -3.91 -6.47 -27.45
CA PRO A 356 -5.15 -7.04 -27.99
C PRO A 356 -5.03 -8.50 -28.44
N ASN A 357 -3.81 -8.96 -28.75
CA ASN A 357 -3.54 -10.30 -29.26
C ASN A 357 -3.23 -11.33 -28.14
N ILE A 358 -3.44 -10.99 -26.87
CA ILE A 358 -3.23 -11.92 -25.75
C ILE A 358 -4.59 -12.40 -25.22
N PRO A 359 -4.89 -13.72 -25.26
CA PRO A 359 -6.09 -14.27 -24.64
C PRO A 359 -6.13 -14.07 -23.12
N ASP A 360 -7.35 -13.91 -22.61
CA ASP A 360 -7.74 -13.18 -21.40
C ASP A 360 -7.20 -13.64 -20.03
N LYS A 361 -6.54 -14.79 -19.86
CA LYS A 361 -6.21 -15.26 -18.50
C LYS A 361 -4.86 -15.93 -18.22
N ASP A 362 -4.14 -16.48 -19.20
CA ASP A 362 -2.99 -17.33 -18.83
C ASP A 362 -1.61 -16.79 -19.26
N ASN A 363 -1.51 -15.91 -20.27
CA ASN A 363 -0.19 -15.66 -20.89
C ASN A 363 0.56 -14.39 -20.46
N LEU A 364 -0.07 -13.38 -19.85
CA LEU A 364 0.69 -12.27 -19.22
C LEU A 364 1.38 -12.75 -17.93
N VAL A 365 0.67 -13.56 -17.13
CA VAL A 365 1.22 -14.23 -15.95
C VAL A 365 2.22 -15.32 -16.34
N VAL A 366 2.06 -16.04 -17.47
CA VAL A 366 3.08 -16.99 -17.94
C VAL A 366 4.32 -16.29 -18.53
N LEU A 367 4.19 -15.11 -19.17
CA LEU A 367 5.36 -14.30 -19.55
C LEU A 367 6.12 -13.78 -18.32
N ASP A 368 5.42 -13.41 -17.24
CA ASP A 368 6.02 -12.79 -16.04
C ASP A 368 6.32 -13.79 -14.92
N SER A 369 5.74 -14.99 -14.87
CA SER A 369 6.08 -16.04 -13.89
C SER A 369 7.48 -16.63 -14.14
N GLN A 370 8.06 -16.39 -15.32
CA GLN A 370 9.50 -16.56 -15.55
C GLN A 370 10.36 -15.44 -14.93
N ILE A 371 9.72 -14.39 -14.41
CA ILE A 371 10.29 -13.18 -13.81
C ILE A 371 9.54 -12.90 -12.49
N ASN A 372 9.79 -13.70 -11.45
CA ASN A 372 9.21 -13.62 -10.09
C ASN A 372 9.35 -12.24 -9.38
N GLY A 373 8.86 -11.13 -9.93
CA GLY A 373 9.10 -9.75 -9.45
C GLY A 373 10.57 -9.43 -9.19
N ARG A 374 11.48 -10.31 -9.62
CA ARG A 374 12.93 -10.28 -9.44
C ARG A 374 13.48 -10.11 -10.82
N LEU A 375 14.30 -9.08 -10.99
CA LEU A 375 15.07 -8.82 -12.19
C LEU A 375 15.56 -10.17 -12.77
N PRO A 376 15.29 -10.47 -14.05
CA PRO A 376 16.03 -11.53 -14.71
C PRO A 376 17.51 -11.27 -14.43
N LYS A 377 18.24 -12.24 -13.89
CA LYS A 377 19.67 -12.03 -13.58
C LYS A 377 20.47 -11.76 -14.86
N GLU A 378 19.91 -12.09 -16.02
CA GLU A 378 20.56 -12.06 -17.32
C GLU A 378 19.65 -11.49 -18.40
N PHE A 379 20.31 -10.98 -19.44
CA PHE A 379 19.69 -10.42 -20.63
C PHE A 379 19.21 -11.54 -21.56
N ASN A 380 17.90 -11.81 -21.59
CA ASN A 380 17.32 -12.90 -22.39
C ASN A 380 16.85 -12.42 -23.77
N LYS A 381 17.60 -12.79 -24.82
CA LYS A 381 17.31 -12.39 -26.21
C LYS A 381 16.00 -12.97 -26.76
N GLU A 382 15.58 -14.16 -26.33
CA GLU A 382 14.34 -14.79 -26.79
C GLU A 382 13.12 -14.05 -26.22
N GLN A 383 13.16 -13.67 -24.94
CA GLN A 383 12.11 -12.85 -24.32
C GLN A 383 12.00 -11.49 -25.01
N MET A 384 13.12 -10.84 -25.32
CA MET A 384 13.09 -9.58 -26.06
C MET A 384 12.47 -9.71 -27.44
N LYS A 385 12.76 -10.81 -28.15
CA LYS A 385 12.14 -11.09 -29.45
C LYS A 385 10.63 -11.27 -29.34
N MET A 386 10.14 -11.85 -28.24
CA MET A 386 8.70 -11.94 -27.98
C MET A 386 8.09 -10.57 -27.69
N TRP A 387 8.77 -9.72 -26.92
CA TRP A 387 8.31 -8.36 -26.65
C TRP A 387 8.26 -7.50 -27.90
N ARG A 388 9.25 -7.58 -28.81
CA ARG A 388 9.23 -6.85 -30.09
C ARG A 388 8.01 -7.14 -30.96
N LYS A 389 7.45 -8.35 -30.87
CA LYS A 389 6.21 -8.72 -31.59
C LYS A 389 4.97 -7.97 -31.10
N LYS A 390 5.05 -7.30 -29.94
CA LYS A 390 3.97 -6.48 -29.37
C LYS A 390 4.04 -5.02 -29.85
N GLY A 391 4.87 -4.72 -30.86
CA GLY A 391 4.95 -3.39 -31.47
C GLY A 391 5.83 -2.41 -30.70
N PRO A 392 5.60 -1.09 -30.86
CA PRO A 392 6.43 -0.04 -30.26
C PRO A 392 6.55 -0.16 -28.74
N LEU A 393 5.45 -0.49 -28.06
CA LEU A 393 5.41 -0.62 -26.61
C LEU A 393 6.34 -1.74 -26.11
N GLY A 394 6.45 -2.83 -26.86
CA GLY A 394 7.35 -3.93 -26.55
C GLY A 394 8.83 -3.59 -26.78
N LYS A 395 9.15 -2.76 -27.78
CA LYS A 395 10.50 -2.20 -27.96
C LYS A 395 10.87 -1.27 -26.80
N LEU A 396 9.93 -0.42 -26.36
CA LEU A 396 10.13 0.47 -25.22
C LEU A 396 10.37 -0.32 -23.91
N HIS A 397 9.58 -1.37 -23.66
CA HIS A 397 9.81 -2.32 -22.56
C HIS A 397 11.23 -2.88 -22.60
N ASN A 398 11.67 -3.36 -23.76
CA ASN A 398 13.01 -3.92 -23.92
C ASN A 398 14.11 -2.91 -23.56
N ILE A 399 13.99 -1.66 -24.02
CA ILE A 399 14.93 -0.59 -23.68
C ILE A 399 14.97 -0.36 -22.16
N SER A 400 13.80 -0.23 -21.52
CA SER A 400 13.71 -0.03 -20.06
C SER A 400 14.32 -1.18 -19.28
N VAL A 401 14.06 -2.43 -19.70
CA VAL A 401 14.67 -3.62 -19.12
C VAL A 401 16.19 -3.60 -19.29
N TYR A 402 16.71 -3.31 -20.49
CA TYR A 402 18.15 -3.27 -20.75
C TYR A 402 18.88 -2.28 -19.83
N ILE A 403 18.31 -1.07 -19.69
CA ILE A 403 18.84 0.00 -18.84
C ILE A 403 18.83 -0.41 -17.37
N THR A 404 17.70 -0.94 -16.88
CA THR A 404 17.49 -1.21 -15.45
C THR A 404 18.17 -2.48 -14.94
N LEU A 405 18.63 -3.37 -15.82
CA LEU A 405 19.33 -4.61 -15.45
C LEU A 405 20.78 -4.40 -14.97
N SER A 406 21.42 -3.26 -15.25
CA SER A 406 22.78 -2.96 -14.80
C SER A 406 22.86 -1.57 -14.19
N THR A 407 23.47 -1.46 -13.01
CA THR A 407 23.73 -0.16 -12.37
C THR A 407 24.57 0.75 -13.26
N GLN A 408 25.56 0.18 -13.99
CA GLN A 408 26.41 0.92 -14.92
C GLN A 408 25.60 1.46 -16.10
N ARG A 409 24.68 0.65 -16.64
CA ARG A 409 23.79 1.06 -17.74
C ARG A 409 22.82 2.14 -17.31
N LEU A 410 22.23 1.99 -16.12
CA LEU A 410 21.35 2.98 -15.52
C LEU A 410 22.07 4.31 -15.29
N ASP A 411 23.30 4.29 -14.75
CA ASP A 411 24.08 5.50 -14.53
C ASP A 411 24.52 6.13 -15.85
N ALA A 412 24.90 5.33 -16.86
CA ALA A 412 25.17 5.85 -18.21
C ALA A 412 23.93 6.50 -18.84
N PHE A 413 22.73 5.91 -18.67
CA PHE A 413 21.49 6.52 -19.15
C PHE A 413 21.19 7.85 -18.45
N LYS A 414 21.38 7.92 -17.12
CA LYS A 414 21.23 9.16 -16.35
C LYS A 414 22.10 10.29 -16.87
N VAL A 415 23.32 9.99 -17.33
CA VAL A 415 24.20 11.03 -17.90
C VAL A 415 23.57 11.64 -19.15
N VAL A 416 22.97 10.82 -20.01
CA VAL A 416 22.34 11.28 -21.27
C VAL A 416 20.97 11.92 -21.03
N SER A 417 20.25 11.50 -19.98
CA SER A 417 18.89 11.96 -19.67
C SER A 417 18.81 13.14 -18.70
N GLY A 418 19.94 13.76 -18.31
CA GLY A 418 19.94 14.85 -17.34
C GLY A 418 19.59 14.40 -15.91
N ASN A 419 20.15 13.26 -15.48
CA ASN A 419 19.92 12.59 -14.19
C ASN A 419 18.51 12.01 -13.97
N LEU A 420 17.70 11.93 -15.04
CA LEU A 420 16.38 11.32 -15.00
C LEU A 420 16.43 9.80 -15.23
N ARG A 421 15.47 9.07 -14.66
CA ARG A 421 15.35 7.62 -14.86
C ARG A 421 14.12 7.32 -15.72
N LEU A 422 14.25 6.31 -16.57
CA LEU A 422 13.11 5.65 -17.21
C LEU A 422 12.57 4.59 -16.23
N PRO A 423 11.34 4.71 -15.71
CA PRO A 423 10.78 3.71 -14.81
C PRO A 423 10.52 2.41 -15.58
N ARG A 424 10.48 1.31 -14.84
CA ARG A 424 10.18 -0.01 -15.37
C ARG A 424 8.69 -0.29 -15.26
N ASP A 425 8.12 -0.85 -16.31
CA ASP A 425 6.76 -1.37 -16.29
C ASP A 425 6.65 -2.64 -15.44
N ASN A 426 5.43 -2.91 -15.02
CA ASN A 426 4.97 -4.14 -14.42
C ASN A 426 3.87 -4.68 -15.34
N SER A 427 4.12 -5.84 -15.94
CA SER A 427 3.22 -6.48 -16.91
C SER A 427 1.81 -6.72 -16.39
N THR A 428 1.61 -6.80 -15.07
CA THR A 428 0.31 -7.04 -14.42
C THR A 428 -0.46 -5.76 -14.06
N ARG A 429 0.15 -4.57 -14.17
CA ARG A 429 -0.43 -3.29 -13.72
C ARG A 429 -0.33 -2.20 -14.79
N TRP A 430 -1.47 -1.82 -15.36
CA TRP A 430 -1.54 -0.83 -16.44
C TRP A 430 -0.88 0.53 -16.07
N ASN A 431 -1.07 0.99 -14.83
CA ASN A 431 -0.48 2.23 -14.30
C ASN A 431 1.04 2.35 -14.48
N SER A 432 1.74 1.22 -14.41
CA SER A 432 3.19 1.21 -14.58
C SER A 432 3.62 1.41 -16.04
N TRP A 433 2.81 0.93 -16.99
CA TRP A 433 2.99 1.18 -18.42
C TRP A 433 2.75 2.65 -18.75
N TYR A 434 1.66 3.23 -18.23
CA TYR A 434 1.37 4.66 -18.36
C TYR A 434 2.54 5.52 -17.86
N ARG A 435 3.03 5.28 -16.62
CA ARG A 435 4.18 6.01 -16.07
C ARG A 435 5.46 5.84 -16.88
N MET A 436 5.71 4.65 -17.44
CA MET A 436 6.85 4.40 -18.33
C MET A 436 6.71 5.18 -19.64
N LEU A 437 5.53 5.14 -20.26
CA LEU A 437 5.26 5.81 -21.52
C LEU A 437 5.32 7.33 -21.38
N ALA A 438 4.62 7.89 -20.38
CA ALA A 438 4.67 9.32 -20.07
C ALA A 438 6.10 9.82 -19.87
N ARG A 439 6.93 9.06 -19.13
CA ARG A 439 8.34 9.39 -18.96
C ARG A 439 9.15 9.22 -20.24
N ALA A 440 8.85 8.20 -21.04
CA ALA A 440 9.57 7.92 -22.28
C ALA A 440 9.38 9.04 -23.31
N LEU A 441 8.17 9.60 -23.43
CA LEU A 441 7.90 10.74 -24.31
C LEU A 441 8.71 11.98 -23.92
N ILE A 442 8.81 12.27 -22.61
CA ILE A 442 9.69 13.35 -22.10
C ILE A 442 11.17 13.07 -22.41
N LEU A 443 11.59 11.80 -22.38
CA LEU A 443 12.97 11.36 -22.56
C LEU A 443 13.29 10.90 -24.00
N ARG A 444 12.46 11.23 -25.01
CA ARG A 444 12.59 10.75 -26.39
C ARG A 444 14.02 10.88 -26.95
N GLU A 445 14.60 12.07 -26.87
CA GLU A 445 15.96 12.35 -27.36
C GLU A 445 17.03 11.55 -26.61
N ALA A 446 16.89 11.43 -25.29
CA ALA A 446 17.83 10.66 -24.47
C ALA A 446 17.75 9.17 -24.77
N ILE A 447 16.55 8.63 -24.99
CA ILE A 447 16.31 7.23 -25.36
C ILE A 447 16.90 6.95 -26.75
N ASN A 448 16.65 7.81 -27.74
CA ASN A 448 17.20 7.67 -29.08
C ASN A 448 18.74 7.71 -29.06
N THR A 449 19.32 8.66 -28.34
CA THR A 449 20.79 8.75 -28.18
C THR A 449 21.36 7.50 -27.52
N TYR A 450 20.75 7.05 -26.41
CA TYR A 450 21.24 5.91 -25.65
C TYR A 450 21.16 4.59 -26.44
N THR A 451 20.07 4.38 -27.18
CA THR A 451 19.90 3.19 -28.02
C THR A 451 20.92 3.14 -29.17
N LEU A 452 21.27 4.29 -29.74
CA LEU A 452 22.35 4.39 -30.74
C LEU A 452 23.74 4.12 -30.14
N MET A 453 24.03 4.63 -28.94
CA MET A 453 25.29 4.33 -28.23
C MET A 453 25.45 2.84 -27.92
N ASN A 454 24.34 2.14 -27.66
CA ASN A 454 24.31 0.71 -27.32
C ASN A 454 23.76 -0.16 -28.46
N ARG A 455 23.98 0.27 -29.72
CA ARG A 455 23.41 -0.37 -30.92
C ARG A 455 23.74 -1.87 -31.02
N ALA A 456 24.89 -2.31 -30.53
CA ALA A 456 25.28 -3.72 -30.54
C ALA A 456 24.24 -4.64 -29.86
N ASP A 457 23.55 -4.13 -28.83
CA ASP A 457 22.54 -4.88 -28.08
C ASP A 457 21.11 -4.47 -28.45
N LEU A 458 20.88 -3.21 -28.81
CA LEU A 458 19.54 -2.62 -28.97
C LEU A 458 19.14 -2.31 -30.42
N GLN A 459 19.90 -2.74 -31.43
CA GLN A 459 19.64 -2.43 -32.84
C GLN A 459 18.20 -2.69 -33.29
N GLN A 460 17.57 -3.77 -32.79
CA GLN A 460 16.20 -4.18 -33.15
C GLN A 460 15.11 -3.50 -32.30
N ASP A 461 15.51 -2.76 -31.27
CA ASP A 461 14.63 -2.06 -30.34
C ASP A 461 14.64 -0.53 -30.55
N ILE A 462 15.41 -0.03 -31.52
CA ILE A 462 15.38 1.38 -31.92
C ILE A 462 13.95 1.73 -32.39
N LEU A 463 13.37 2.76 -31.78
CA LEU A 463 12.04 3.27 -32.10
C LEU A 463 12.14 4.22 -33.30
N SER A 464 11.37 3.96 -34.36
CA SER A 464 11.20 4.87 -35.50
C SER A 464 10.28 6.04 -35.17
N ASP A 465 10.17 7.03 -36.06
CA ASP A 465 9.24 8.14 -35.86
C ASP A 465 7.77 7.66 -35.89
N GLU A 466 7.46 6.63 -36.69
CA GLU A 466 6.15 5.97 -36.66
C GLU A 466 5.91 5.24 -35.33
N ASP A 467 6.92 4.54 -34.80
CA ASP A 467 6.81 3.90 -33.47
C ASP A 467 6.49 4.97 -32.40
N TRP A 468 7.15 6.12 -32.44
CA TRP A 468 6.88 7.23 -31.51
C TRP A 468 5.48 7.82 -31.69
N ALA A 469 5.00 7.99 -32.92
CA ALA A 469 3.64 8.48 -33.18
C ALA A 469 2.56 7.50 -32.66
N GLU A 470 2.79 6.19 -32.78
CA GLU A 470 1.91 5.17 -32.18
C GLU A 470 1.93 5.23 -30.64
N LEU A 471 3.10 5.42 -30.04
CA LEU A 471 3.27 5.60 -28.60
C LEU A 471 2.58 6.88 -28.08
N GLU A 472 2.67 7.98 -28.81
CA GLU A 472 1.96 9.23 -28.51
C GLU A 472 0.44 9.04 -28.59
N SER A 473 -0.06 8.28 -29.57
CA SER A 473 -1.49 8.00 -29.67
C SER A 473 -1.99 7.09 -28.53
N LEU A 474 -1.17 6.13 -28.09
CA LEU A 474 -1.54 5.24 -26.98
C LEU A 474 -1.70 5.99 -25.66
N ILE A 475 -0.91 7.04 -25.42
CA ILE A 475 -0.93 7.74 -24.13
C ILE A 475 -2.27 8.44 -23.89
N GLU A 476 -2.92 8.98 -24.92
CA GLU A 476 -4.22 9.66 -24.83
C GLU A 476 -5.28 8.74 -24.17
N TYR A 477 -5.28 7.46 -24.52
CA TYR A 477 -6.20 6.47 -23.93
C TYR A 477 -5.77 6.00 -22.54
N LEU A 478 -4.46 5.93 -22.27
CA LEU A 478 -3.97 5.62 -20.92
C LEU A 478 -4.26 6.75 -19.93
N GLU A 479 -4.22 8.00 -20.38
CA GLU A 479 -4.66 9.17 -19.60
C GLU A 479 -6.14 9.07 -19.26
N ALA A 480 -6.99 8.58 -20.17
CA ALA A 480 -8.40 8.34 -19.85
C ALA A 480 -8.58 7.31 -18.71
N TYR A 481 -7.83 6.19 -18.73
CA TYR A 481 -7.83 5.25 -17.60
C TYR A 481 -7.29 5.86 -16.31
N ASP A 482 -6.31 6.77 -16.40
CA ASP A 482 -5.76 7.52 -15.25
C ASP A 482 -6.81 8.45 -14.66
N HIS A 483 -7.49 9.25 -15.48
CA HIS A 483 -8.59 10.11 -15.04
C HIS A 483 -9.74 9.31 -14.43
N GLY A 484 -10.14 8.20 -15.06
CA GLY A 484 -11.17 7.31 -14.50
C GLY A 484 -10.76 6.68 -13.18
N THR A 485 -9.48 6.34 -13.01
CA THR A 485 -8.95 5.82 -11.74
C THR A 485 -8.85 6.92 -10.69
N LEU A 486 -8.42 8.13 -11.07
CA LEU A 486 -8.34 9.32 -10.23
C LEU A 486 -9.70 9.73 -9.68
N ALA A 487 -10.77 9.58 -10.47
CA ALA A 487 -12.15 9.76 -10.01
C ALA A 487 -12.53 8.76 -8.88
N CYS A 488 -11.84 7.61 -8.80
CA CYS A 488 -11.92 6.67 -7.69
C CYS A 488 -10.81 6.85 -6.62
N GLU A 489 -9.87 7.79 -6.79
CA GLU A 489 -8.74 7.95 -5.87
C GLU A 489 -9.17 8.64 -4.57
N GLY A 490 -9.61 7.84 -3.63
CA GLY A 490 -9.90 8.22 -2.25
C GLY A 490 -10.09 6.97 -1.41
N ARG A 491 -9.85 7.05 -0.09
CA ARG A 491 -10.21 5.95 0.84
C ARG A 491 -11.71 5.63 0.86
N TYR A 492 -12.51 6.52 0.26
CA TYR A 492 -13.96 6.59 0.41
C TYR A 492 -14.69 6.70 -0.94
N SER A 493 -14.06 6.31 -2.05
CA SER A 493 -14.80 6.21 -3.32
C SER A 493 -15.81 5.07 -3.27
N THR A 494 -17.05 5.38 -3.60
CA THR A 494 -18.20 4.49 -3.41
C THR A 494 -18.87 4.13 -4.73
N ALA A 495 -19.81 3.19 -4.69
CA ALA A 495 -20.34 2.49 -5.87
C ALA A 495 -21.02 3.40 -6.91
N GLU A 496 -21.44 4.61 -6.55
CA GLU A 496 -22.04 5.59 -7.46
C GLU A 496 -21.07 6.08 -8.53
N THR A 497 -19.75 6.00 -8.31
CA THR A 497 -18.76 6.43 -9.31
C THR A 497 -18.53 5.39 -10.41
N ILE A 498 -18.88 4.11 -10.16
CA ILE A 498 -18.51 2.99 -11.03
C ILE A 498 -19.12 3.13 -12.43
N LEU A 499 -20.44 3.26 -12.54
CA LEU A 499 -21.12 3.36 -13.84
C LEU A 499 -20.67 4.62 -14.61
N PRO A 500 -20.65 5.83 -14.01
CA PRO A 500 -20.10 7.02 -14.68
C PRO A 500 -18.69 6.81 -15.26
N ILE A 501 -17.78 6.18 -14.52
CA ILE A 501 -16.41 5.91 -15.01
C ILE A 501 -16.43 4.91 -16.17
N MET A 502 -17.24 3.86 -16.08
CA MET A 502 -17.34 2.87 -17.15
C MET A 502 -17.94 3.47 -18.42
N GLU A 503 -18.98 4.30 -18.31
CA GLU A 503 -19.60 4.99 -19.45
C GLU A 503 -18.62 5.99 -20.09
N PHE A 504 -17.91 6.79 -19.29
CA PHE A 504 -16.85 7.69 -19.75
C PHE A 504 -15.77 6.95 -20.58
N LEU A 505 -15.27 5.83 -20.07
CA LEU A 505 -14.28 5.04 -20.80
C LEU A 505 -14.88 4.42 -22.07
N LEU A 506 -16.10 3.87 -22.00
CA LEU A 506 -16.77 3.29 -23.16
C LEU A 506 -16.96 4.31 -24.29
N GLU A 507 -17.34 5.55 -23.99
CA GLU A 507 -17.47 6.62 -24.98
C GLU A 507 -16.13 6.93 -25.66
N ILE A 508 -15.06 7.13 -24.88
CA ILE A 508 -13.71 7.39 -25.43
C ILE A 508 -13.25 6.24 -26.33
N PHE A 509 -13.47 5.00 -25.91
CA PHE A 509 -13.07 3.83 -26.70
C PHE A 509 -13.95 3.62 -27.93
N GLU A 510 -15.23 3.98 -27.88
CA GLU A 510 -16.13 3.96 -29.03
C GLU A 510 -15.67 4.97 -30.10
N GLU A 511 -15.36 6.20 -29.69
CA GLU A 511 -14.77 7.21 -30.57
C GLU A 511 -13.43 6.73 -31.15
N GLY A 512 -12.58 6.14 -30.31
CA GLY A 512 -11.28 5.59 -30.71
C GLY A 512 -11.40 4.48 -31.76
N ARG A 513 -12.39 3.58 -31.62
CA ARG A 513 -12.67 2.52 -32.61
C ARG A 513 -13.05 3.09 -33.97
N HIS A 514 -13.83 4.18 -34.00
CA HIS A 514 -14.17 4.86 -35.24
C HIS A 514 -13.00 5.64 -35.84
N LYS A 515 -12.27 6.41 -35.01
CA LYS A 515 -11.11 7.22 -35.41
C LYS A 515 -9.98 6.36 -36.00
N HIS A 516 -9.75 5.17 -35.44
CA HIS A 516 -8.63 4.29 -35.79
C HIS A 516 -9.03 3.03 -36.57
N VAL A 517 -10.20 3.01 -37.20
CA VAL A 517 -10.70 1.84 -37.96
C VAL A 517 -9.73 1.32 -39.02
N ASN A 518 -8.96 2.21 -39.65
CA ASN A 518 -7.98 1.86 -40.69
C ASN A 518 -6.54 1.72 -40.14
N ASN A 519 -6.31 1.94 -38.84
CA ASN A 519 -5.00 1.80 -38.24
C ASN A 519 -4.79 0.34 -37.79
N PRO A 520 -3.80 -0.40 -38.35
CA PRO A 520 -3.61 -1.83 -38.08
C PRO A 520 -3.14 -2.13 -36.64
N PHE A 521 -2.66 -1.12 -35.91
CA PHE A 521 -2.21 -1.25 -34.53
C PHE A 521 -3.27 -0.72 -33.55
N LEU A 522 -3.64 0.56 -33.63
CA LEU A 522 -4.55 1.19 -32.68
C LEU A 522 -6.01 0.72 -32.79
N GLY A 523 -6.50 0.43 -33.99
CA GLY A 523 -7.88 -0.05 -34.18
C GLY A 523 -8.17 -1.31 -33.35
N PRO A 524 -7.35 -2.38 -33.47
CA PRO A 524 -7.46 -3.55 -32.62
C PRO A 524 -7.29 -3.28 -31.12
N CYS A 525 -6.42 -2.34 -30.73
CA CYS A 525 -6.24 -1.95 -29.33
C CYS A 525 -7.54 -1.36 -28.77
N CYS A 526 -8.10 -0.34 -29.43
CA CYS A 526 -9.34 0.31 -28.99
C CYS A 526 -10.51 -0.68 -28.93
N GLN A 527 -10.63 -1.58 -29.92
CA GLN A 527 -11.64 -2.64 -29.92
C GLN A 527 -11.50 -3.57 -28.70
N ALA A 528 -10.28 -4.04 -28.41
CA ALA A 528 -10.05 -4.96 -27.29
C ALA A 528 -10.29 -4.32 -25.91
N GLY A 529 -9.92 -3.04 -25.75
CA GLY A 529 -10.24 -2.26 -24.55
C GLY A 529 -11.74 -2.12 -24.34
N TRP A 530 -12.45 -1.75 -25.42
CA TRP A 530 -13.91 -1.60 -25.44
C TRP A 530 -14.64 -2.91 -25.15
N ASP A 531 -14.30 -4.00 -25.84
CA ASP A 531 -14.91 -5.33 -25.64
C ASP A 531 -14.81 -5.78 -24.17
N LYS A 532 -13.69 -5.44 -23.52
CA LYS A 532 -13.50 -5.75 -22.11
C LYS A 532 -14.39 -4.91 -21.21
N LEU A 533 -14.51 -3.61 -21.47
CA LEU A 533 -15.40 -2.72 -20.71
C LEU A 533 -16.84 -3.18 -20.88
N GLU A 534 -17.30 -3.42 -22.11
CA GLU A 534 -18.66 -3.87 -22.42
C GLU A 534 -18.99 -5.18 -21.69
N LYS A 535 -18.09 -6.16 -21.72
CA LYS A 535 -18.23 -7.43 -21.00
C LYS A 535 -18.52 -7.23 -19.51
N TYR A 536 -17.79 -6.34 -18.84
CA TYR A 536 -17.98 -6.08 -17.42
C TYR A 536 -19.12 -5.11 -17.14
N TYR A 537 -19.41 -4.21 -18.07
CA TYR A 537 -20.56 -3.31 -18.01
C TYR A 537 -21.85 -4.13 -17.98
N ASN A 538 -21.97 -5.13 -18.85
CA ASN A 538 -23.10 -6.07 -18.86
C ASN A 538 -23.23 -6.86 -17.55
N LYS A 539 -22.11 -7.15 -16.86
CA LYS A 539 -22.13 -7.80 -15.54
C LYS A 539 -22.67 -6.90 -14.43
N THR A 540 -22.69 -5.58 -14.60
CA THR A 540 -23.31 -4.70 -13.61
C THR A 540 -24.82 -4.96 -13.50
N GLY A 541 -25.45 -5.46 -14.57
CA GLY A 541 -26.85 -5.90 -14.55
C GLY A 541 -27.14 -7.09 -13.61
N GLU A 542 -26.14 -7.81 -13.11
CA GLU A 542 -26.30 -8.86 -12.08
C GLU A 542 -26.76 -8.26 -10.73
N SER A 543 -26.54 -6.95 -10.51
CA SER A 543 -26.94 -6.26 -9.28
C SER A 543 -27.42 -4.84 -9.54
N CYS A 544 -28.67 -4.53 -9.21
CA CYS A 544 -29.16 -3.16 -9.32
C CYS A 544 -28.57 -2.20 -8.26
N ALA A 545 -27.63 -2.65 -7.42
CA ALA A 545 -26.90 -1.79 -6.48
C ALA A 545 -26.07 -0.71 -7.20
N TYR A 546 -25.49 -1.02 -8.36
CA TYR A 546 -24.76 -0.03 -9.17
C TYR A 546 -25.68 1.11 -9.61
N VAL A 547 -26.85 0.77 -10.16
CA VAL A 547 -27.86 1.75 -10.58
C VAL A 547 -28.43 2.47 -9.36
N GLY A 548 -28.76 1.72 -8.30
CA GLY A 548 -29.29 2.25 -7.05
C GLY A 548 -28.40 3.30 -6.41
N ALA A 549 -27.07 3.08 -6.41
CA ALA A 549 -26.11 4.05 -5.89
C ALA A 549 -26.14 5.36 -6.70
N VAL A 550 -26.12 5.29 -8.04
CA VAL A 550 -26.16 6.47 -8.92
C VAL A 550 -27.46 7.26 -8.75
N ILE A 551 -28.63 6.60 -8.74
CA ILE A 551 -29.90 7.33 -8.67
C ILE A 551 -30.10 8.02 -7.31
N LEU A 552 -29.47 7.49 -6.25
CA LEU A 552 -29.51 8.09 -4.91
C LEU A 552 -28.56 9.28 -4.80
N VAL A 553 -27.81 9.64 -5.85
CA VAL A 553 -27.11 10.93 -5.94
C VAL A 553 -28.10 11.99 -6.43
N PRO A 554 -28.44 13.01 -5.62
CA PRO A 554 -29.45 14.02 -5.98
C PRO A 554 -29.17 14.83 -7.25
N THR A 555 -27.90 14.92 -7.65
CA THR A 555 -27.43 15.60 -8.88
C THR A 555 -27.46 14.71 -10.13
N HIS A 556 -27.77 13.42 -9.99
CA HIS A 556 -27.80 12.47 -11.12
C HIS A 556 -29.20 11.90 -11.34
N LYS A 557 -29.76 11.22 -10.33
CA LYS A 557 -31.06 10.53 -10.38
C LYS A 557 -31.21 9.65 -11.64
N TRP A 558 -32.44 9.48 -12.15
CA TRP A 558 -32.70 8.68 -13.36
C TRP A 558 -32.27 9.42 -14.63
N GLU A 559 -32.20 10.75 -14.56
CA GLU A 559 -31.81 11.63 -15.65
C GLU A 559 -30.38 11.34 -16.16
N PHE A 560 -29.49 10.83 -15.32
CA PHE A 560 -28.16 10.32 -15.74
C PHE A 560 -28.31 9.22 -16.81
N PHE A 561 -29.19 8.24 -16.55
CA PHE A 561 -29.42 7.12 -17.45
C PHE A 561 -30.28 7.50 -18.66
N GLU A 562 -31.26 8.38 -18.48
CA GLU A 562 -32.14 8.83 -19.58
C GLU A 562 -31.39 9.69 -20.62
N LYS A 563 -30.34 10.40 -20.19
CA LYS A 563 -29.47 11.19 -21.08
C LYS A 563 -28.26 10.39 -21.61
N GLY A 564 -27.90 9.29 -20.95
CA GLY A 564 -26.75 8.47 -21.31
C GLY A 564 -26.90 7.79 -22.67
N VAL A 565 -25.84 7.83 -23.49
CA VAL A 565 -25.87 7.32 -24.88
C VAL A 565 -26.02 5.79 -24.93
N LEU A 566 -25.59 5.09 -23.88
CA LEU A 566 -25.56 3.63 -23.80
C LEU A 566 -26.89 3.01 -23.34
N TRP A 567 -27.77 3.78 -22.70
CA TRP A 567 -28.99 3.26 -22.08
C TRP A 567 -30.18 3.32 -23.03
N LYS A 568 -30.76 2.15 -23.31
CA LYS A 568 -32.00 2.04 -24.08
C LYS A 568 -33.19 2.10 -23.13
N ASP A 569 -34.33 2.63 -23.61
CA ASP A 569 -35.57 2.75 -22.82
C ASP A 569 -35.95 1.47 -22.05
N LYS A 570 -35.81 0.31 -22.70
CA LYS A 570 -36.09 -0.98 -22.06
C LYS A 570 -35.16 -1.28 -20.89
N TRP A 571 -33.87 -0.98 -21.02
CA TRP A 571 -32.89 -1.21 -19.95
C TRP A 571 -33.15 -0.28 -18.76
N VAL A 572 -33.53 0.97 -19.02
CA VAL A 572 -33.95 1.91 -17.98
C VAL A 572 -35.18 1.37 -17.25
N GLN A 573 -36.19 0.87 -17.96
CA GLN A 573 -37.39 0.27 -17.36
C GLN A 573 -37.07 -0.98 -16.52
N ASP A 574 -36.24 -1.88 -17.05
CA ASP A 574 -35.82 -3.10 -16.34
C ASP A 574 -35.05 -2.74 -15.05
N ALA A 575 -34.16 -1.74 -15.11
CA ALA A 575 -33.42 -1.24 -13.96
C ALA A 575 -34.32 -0.53 -12.94
N GLN A 576 -35.28 0.28 -13.38
CA GLN A 576 -36.28 0.91 -12.52
C GLN A 576 -37.08 -0.14 -11.75
N ALA A 577 -37.52 -1.21 -12.42
CA ALA A 577 -38.24 -2.31 -11.79
C ALA A 577 -37.36 -3.04 -10.75
N ALA A 578 -36.09 -3.29 -11.07
CA ALA A 578 -35.16 -3.94 -10.15
C ALA A 578 -34.89 -3.09 -8.89
N VAL A 579 -34.62 -1.79 -9.03
CA VAL A 579 -34.40 -0.90 -7.88
C VAL A 579 -35.67 -0.72 -7.06
N GLN A 580 -36.84 -0.62 -7.70
CA GLN A 580 -38.13 -0.61 -7.02
C GLN A 580 -38.34 -1.87 -6.17
N MET A 581 -37.98 -3.04 -6.70
CA MET A 581 -38.09 -4.30 -5.97
C MET A 581 -37.20 -4.34 -4.73
N VAL A 582 -35.98 -3.80 -4.81
CA VAL A 582 -35.08 -3.68 -3.65
C VAL A 582 -35.66 -2.71 -2.60
N TRP A 583 -36.17 -1.55 -3.05
CA TRP A 583 -36.87 -0.61 -2.17
C TRP A 583 -38.03 -1.30 -1.44
N GLU A 584 -38.91 -1.98 -2.17
CA GLU A 584 -40.11 -2.61 -1.62
C GLU A 584 -39.81 -3.77 -0.66
N ASN A 585 -38.80 -4.58 -0.97
CA ASN A 585 -38.50 -5.79 -0.20
C ASN A 585 -37.58 -5.52 1.01
N GLU A 586 -36.68 -4.53 0.94
CA GLU A 586 -35.64 -4.34 1.95
C GLU A 586 -35.81 -3.09 2.82
N TYR A 587 -36.41 -2.01 2.30
CA TYR A 587 -36.35 -0.70 2.96
C TYR A 587 -37.71 -0.07 3.24
N LYS A 588 -38.67 -0.27 2.34
CA LYS A 588 -40.02 0.27 2.45
C LYS A 588 -40.72 -0.32 3.67
N GLN A 589 -40.82 0.46 4.74
CA GLN A 589 -41.57 0.04 5.91
C GLN A 589 -43.03 0.49 5.80
N VAL A 590 -43.94 -0.48 5.84
CA VAL A 590 -45.37 -0.27 6.04
C VAL A 590 -45.71 -0.62 7.49
N GLU A 591 -45.27 0.20 8.43
CA GLU A 591 -45.96 0.29 9.72
C GLU A 591 -46.31 1.76 9.98
N PRO A 592 -47.60 2.09 10.22
CA PRO A 592 -47.93 3.40 10.74
C PRO A 592 -47.23 3.53 12.10
N PRO A 593 -46.74 4.71 12.49
CA PRO A 593 -46.13 4.86 13.80
C PRO A 593 -47.17 4.42 14.84
N LEU A 594 -46.93 3.28 15.50
CA LEU A 594 -47.54 3.02 16.80
C LEU A 594 -47.27 4.29 17.61
N PRO A 595 -48.30 4.90 18.23
CA PRO A 595 -48.09 6.10 19.02
C PRO A 595 -47.07 5.73 20.10
N VAL A 596 -45.85 6.24 19.94
CA VAL A 596 -44.74 6.00 20.86
C VAL A 596 -45.29 6.20 22.28
N PRO A 597 -45.22 5.20 23.18
CA PRO A 597 -45.49 5.46 24.58
C PRO A 597 -44.45 6.49 25.00
N ARG A 598 -44.88 7.74 25.19
CA ARG A 598 -44.02 8.81 25.69
C ARG A 598 -43.28 8.28 26.91
N SER A 599 -41.97 8.13 26.77
CA SER A 599 -41.05 7.96 27.88
C SER A 599 -41.32 9.08 28.88
N GLN A 600 -41.58 8.69 30.13
CA GLN A 600 -42.01 9.55 31.23
C GLN A 600 -40.85 10.41 31.79
N SER A 601 -40.04 11.05 30.94
CA SER A 601 -38.86 11.82 31.40
C SER A 601 -38.89 13.32 31.13
N HIS A 602 -40.01 13.89 30.67
CA HIS A 602 -40.21 15.35 30.69
C HIS A 602 -41.65 15.70 31.13
N GLN A 603 -41.89 15.70 32.44
CA GLN A 603 -43.16 16.16 33.02
C GLN A 603 -43.28 17.69 33.18
N ASN A 604 -42.26 18.49 32.86
CA ASN A 604 -42.27 19.93 33.19
C ASN A 604 -42.46 20.93 32.05
N ASP A 605 -42.78 20.51 30.81
CA ASP A 605 -43.13 21.46 29.73
C ASP A 605 -44.31 20.99 28.87
N ARG A 606 -45.48 20.79 29.50
CA ARG A 606 -46.74 20.76 28.75
C ARG A 606 -47.09 22.18 28.31
N LYS A 607 -46.56 22.63 27.16
CA LYS A 607 -47.12 23.78 26.42
C LYS A 607 -48.63 23.54 26.29
N LYS A 608 -49.44 24.31 27.03
CA LYS A 608 -50.92 24.22 27.01
C LYS A 608 -51.38 24.19 25.56
N GLU A 609 -51.97 23.07 25.16
CA GLU A 609 -52.59 22.92 23.86
C GLU A 609 -53.80 23.86 23.83
N ASN A 610 -53.67 24.97 23.11
CA ASN A 610 -54.73 25.97 23.02
C ASN A 610 -55.67 25.62 21.85
N ARG A 611 -56.89 26.15 21.95
CA ARG A 611 -57.96 25.94 20.96
C ARG A 611 -57.53 26.32 19.53
N PHE A 612 -56.58 27.24 19.38
CA PHE A 612 -55.99 27.62 18.09
C PHE A 612 -55.11 26.51 17.48
N LYS A 613 -54.28 25.81 18.26
CA LYS A 613 -53.49 24.67 17.77
C LYS A 613 -54.36 23.48 17.36
N THR A 614 -55.45 23.24 18.10
CA THR A 614 -56.44 22.20 17.75
C THR A 614 -57.19 22.56 16.47
N TRP A 615 -57.65 23.81 16.34
CA TRP A 615 -58.29 24.33 15.13
C TRP A 615 -57.33 24.28 13.93
N SER A 616 -56.09 24.73 14.10
CA SER A 616 -55.05 24.72 13.06
C SER A 616 -54.79 23.31 12.53
N ARG A 617 -54.66 22.30 13.41
CA ARG A 617 -54.51 20.90 12.96
C ARG A 617 -55.72 20.37 12.21
N GLN A 618 -56.94 20.76 12.59
CA GLN A 618 -58.17 20.38 11.88
C GLN A 618 -58.29 21.03 10.49
N HIS A 619 -57.58 22.16 10.27
CA HIS A 619 -57.56 22.90 9.00
C HIS A 619 -56.26 22.71 8.21
N THR A 620 -55.32 21.91 8.72
CA THR A 620 -54.11 21.52 8.00
C THR A 620 -54.43 20.24 7.24
N LYS A 621 -54.31 20.25 5.91
CA LYS A 621 -54.42 19.02 5.11
C LYS A 621 -53.43 17.98 5.67
N VAL A 622 -53.93 16.80 6.01
CA VAL A 622 -53.06 15.64 6.23
C VAL A 622 -52.36 15.38 4.88
N PRO A 623 -51.02 15.41 4.81
CA PRO A 623 -50.32 15.09 3.58
C PRO A 623 -50.73 13.71 3.09
N GLU A 624 -50.95 13.57 1.78
CA GLU A 624 -51.09 12.26 1.17
C GLU A 624 -49.81 11.46 1.45
N VAL A 625 -49.96 10.21 1.90
CA VAL A 625 -48.82 9.32 2.17
C VAL A 625 -48.26 8.86 0.82
N ILE A 626 -47.37 9.67 0.26
CA ILE A 626 -46.64 9.35 -0.96
C ILE A 626 -45.45 8.48 -0.57
N ASP A 627 -45.30 7.35 -1.24
CA ASP A 627 -44.12 6.49 -1.15
C ASP A 627 -42.82 7.31 -1.34
N GLU A 628 -41.90 7.22 -0.37
CA GLU A 628 -40.69 8.06 -0.31
C GLU A 628 -39.85 7.99 -1.59
N TYR A 629 -39.64 6.77 -2.12
CA TYR A 629 -38.90 6.55 -3.35
C TYR A 629 -39.60 7.20 -4.55
N LYS A 630 -40.92 6.99 -4.70
CA LYS A 630 -41.69 7.64 -5.77
C LYS A 630 -41.69 9.17 -5.65
N ARG A 631 -41.62 9.71 -4.43
CA ARG A 631 -41.50 11.15 -4.21
C ARG A 631 -40.14 11.64 -4.68
N TYR A 632 -39.05 11.03 -4.20
CA TYR A 632 -37.68 11.42 -4.52
C TYR A 632 -37.41 11.38 -6.03
N CYS A 633 -37.85 10.31 -6.72
CA CYS A 633 -37.70 10.16 -8.16
C CYS A 633 -38.51 11.17 -8.99
N LYS A 634 -39.53 11.84 -8.41
CA LYS A 634 -40.31 12.89 -9.09
C LYS A 634 -39.76 14.29 -8.85
N GLU A 635 -38.98 14.48 -7.79
CA GLU A 635 -38.33 15.75 -7.53
C GLU A 635 -37.26 15.99 -8.59
N PRO A 636 -37.08 17.23 -9.08
CA PRO A 636 -36.06 17.52 -10.08
C PRO A 636 -34.65 17.18 -9.56
N VAL A 637 -33.73 16.96 -10.48
CA VAL A 637 -32.29 16.89 -10.20
C VAL A 637 -31.86 18.18 -9.50
N MET A 638 -31.00 18.04 -8.50
CA MET A 638 -30.38 19.18 -7.85
C MET A 638 -29.37 19.85 -8.80
N GLU A 639 -29.60 21.12 -9.11
CA GLU A 639 -28.62 21.95 -9.81
C GLU A 639 -27.48 22.31 -8.85
N MET A 640 -26.24 22.16 -9.32
CA MET A 640 -25.04 22.48 -8.57
C MET A 640 -24.07 23.29 -9.43
N ASP A 641 -23.27 24.12 -8.76
CA ASP A 641 -22.16 24.80 -9.40
C ASP A 641 -21.08 23.75 -9.79
N PRO A 642 -20.59 23.72 -11.04
CA PRO A 642 -19.54 22.79 -11.47
C PRO A 642 -18.27 22.79 -10.59
N ASP A 643 -17.98 23.90 -9.91
CA ASP A 643 -16.79 24.02 -9.05
C ASP A 643 -17.03 23.58 -7.59
N GLU A 644 -18.27 23.23 -7.21
CA GLU A 644 -18.64 22.83 -5.86
C GLU A 644 -18.47 21.31 -5.64
N VAL A 645 -17.77 20.93 -4.58
CA VAL A 645 -17.61 19.53 -4.18
C VAL A 645 -18.88 19.07 -3.47
N PHE A 646 -19.57 18.09 -4.04
CA PHE A 646 -20.80 17.54 -3.48
C PHE A 646 -20.58 16.12 -2.93
N ASP A 647 -20.93 15.92 -1.66
CA ASP A 647 -20.97 14.60 -1.03
C ASP A 647 -22.44 14.13 -0.87
N PRO A 648 -22.89 13.10 -1.63
CA PRO A 648 -24.25 12.60 -1.51
C PRO A 648 -24.55 12.00 -0.12
N LEU A 649 -23.56 11.47 0.58
CA LEU A 649 -23.75 10.92 1.93
C LEU A 649 -24.05 12.03 2.94
N GLU A 650 -23.29 13.13 2.90
CA GLU A 650 -23.55 14.27 3.77
C GLU A 650 -24.97 14.81 3.54
N TRP A 651 -25.41 14.88 2.28
CA TRP A 651 -26.77 15.28 1.93
C TRP A 651 -27.84 14.37 2.54
N TRP A 652 -27.71 13.05 2.40
CA TRP A 652 -28.66 12.09 3.00
C TRP A 652 -28.66 12.09 4.52
N GLN A 653 -27.57 12.56 5.13
CA GLN A 653 -27.42 12.68 6.57
C GLN A 653 -27.98 13.97 7.15
N GLU A 654 -28.28 14.96 6.32
CA GLU A 654 -28.92 16.19 6.78
C GLU A 654 -30.25 15.90 7.49
N SER A 655 -30.46 16.57 8.64
CA SER A 655 -31.67 16.41 9.44
C SER A 655 -32.95 16.77 8.69
N THR A 656 -32.86 17.60 7.66
CA THR A 656 -33.96 17.93 6.73
C THR A 656 -34.31 16.73 5.86
N GLN A 657 -33.32 16.12 5.20
CA GLN A 657 -33.54 14.97 4.33
C GLN A 657 -34.00 13.75 5.11
N GLN A 658 -33.38 13.43 6.25
CA GLN A 658 -33.81 12.30 7.09
C GLN A 658 -35.26 12.44 7.60
N LYS A 659 -35.78 13.66 7.76
CA LYS A 659 -37.19 13.88 8.14
C LYS A 659 -38.15 13.69 6.96
N VAL A 660 -37.71 14.04 5.75
CA VAL A 660 -38.51 13.87 4.53
C VAL A 660 -38.47 12.41 4.05
N TYR A 661 -37.32 11.76 4.23
CA TYR A 661 -36.96 10.44 3.70
C TYR A 661 -36.39 9.50 4.77
N PRO A 662 -37.12 9.19 5.86
CA PRO A 662 -36.60 8.40 6.97
C PRO A 662 -36.22 6.94 6.62
N TYR A 663 -36.79 6.36 5.57
CA TYR A 663 -36.46 5.00 5.13
C TYR A 663 -35.57 5.00 3.88
N LEU A 664 -35.82 5.93 2.95
CA LEU A 664 -34.99 6.05 1.74
C LEU A 664 -33.56 6.51 2.06
N SER A 665 -33.37 7.36 3.09
CA SER A 665 -32.03 7.68 3.59
C SER A 665 -31.26 6.44 4.06
N LYS A 666 -31.92 5.44 4.66
CA LYS A 666 -31.25 4.18 5.05
C LYS A 666 -30.76 3.40 3.82
N MET A 667 -31.58 3.33 2.77
CA MET A 667 -31.18 2.73 1.49
C MET A 667 -29.98 3.47 0.89
N ALA A 668 -29.98 4.80 0.96
CA ALA A 668 -28.86 5.60 0.49
C ALA A 668 -27.58 5.34 1.28
N LEU A 669 -27.64 5.33 2.61
CA LEU A 669 -26.50 5.00 3.46
C LEU A 669 -25.95 3.60 3.17
N ASP A 670 -26.81 2.61 2.90
CA ASP A 670 -26.41 1.24 2.56
C ASP A 670 -25.78 1.13 1.15
N LEU A 671 -26.23 1.89 0.16
CA LEU A 671 -25.70 1.77 -1.21
C LEU A 671 -24.49 2.68 -1.45
N LEU A 672 -24.49 3.88 -0.88
CA LEU A 672 -23.41 4.86 -0.97
C LEU A 672 -22.27 4.58 0.01
N SER A 673 -22.31 3.48 0.78
CA SER A 673 -21.16 3.01 1.57
C SER A 673 -20.46 1.78 1.01
N ILE A 674 -20.96 1.28 -0.13
CA ILE A 674 -20.32 0.21 -0.89
C ILE A 674 -19.03 0.78 -1.51
N PRO A 675 -17.85 0.18 -1.25
CA PRO A 675 -16.61 0.67 -1.85
C PRO A 675 -16.57 0.37 -3.35
N ALA A 676 -16.08 1.31 -4.16
CA ALA A 676 -15.90 1.12 -5.60
C ALA A 676 -14.81 0.10 -5.95
N MET A 677 -13.82 -0.04 -5.05
CA MET A 677 -12.60 -0.80 -5.26
C MET A 677 -12.19 -1.58 -4.01
N SER A 678 -11.54 -2.73 -4.21
CA SER A 678 -10.88 -3.49 -3.15
C SER A 678 -9.49 -2.94 -2.77
N ALA A 679 -9.24 -1.65 -2.97
CA ALA A 679 -7.93 -1.01 -2.82
C ALA A 679 -7.37 -1.09 -1.40
N GLU A 680 -8.24 -1.08 -0.37
CA GLU A 680 -7.81 -1.20 1.02
C GLU A 680 -7.17 -2.56 1.31
N VAL A 681 -7.60 -3.64 0.64
CA VAL A 681 -7.00 -4.96 0.82
C VAL A 681 -5.59 -5.00 0.21
N GLU A 682 -5.38 -4.31 -0.92
CA GLU A 682 -4.04 -4.18 -1.50
C GLU A 682 -3.08 -3.37 -0.61
N ARG A 683 -3.60 -2.32 0.06
CA ARG A 683 -2.86 -1.53 1.06
C ARG A 683 -2.51 -2.37 2.28
N LEU A 684 -3.46 -3.17 2.77
CA LEU A 684 -3.24 -4.16 3.82
C LEU A 684 -2.11 -5.12 3.42
N PHE A 685 -2.13 -5.71 2.23
CA PHE A 685 -1.06 -6.64 1.82
C PHE A 685 0.28 -5.98 1.59
N SER A 686 0.29 -4.72 1.15
CA SER A 686 1.52 -3.92 1.10
C SER A 686 2.11 -3.73 2.50
N SER A 687 1.27 -3.50 3.52
CA SER A 687 1.68 -3.46 4.93
C SER A 687 2.11 -4.84 5.46
N CYS A 688 1.38 -5.91 5.14
CA CYS A 688 1.72 -7.29 5.51
C CYS A 688 3.10 -7.68 4.98
N LYS A 689 3.49 -7.23 3.78
CA LYS A 689 4.83 -7.47 3.22
C LYS A 689 5.95 -6.81 4.04
N ILE A 690 5.67 -5.71 4.72
CA ILE A 690 6.61 -5.05 5.64
C ILE A 690 6.66 -5.78 7.01
N THR A 691 5.54 -6.37 7.43
CA THR A 691 5.47 -7.14 8.68
C THR A 691 6.10 -8.53 8.53
N ILE A 692 5.79 -9.23 7.44
CA ILE A 692 6.33 -10.56 7.09
C ILE A 692 7.57 -10.38 6.23
N THR A 693 8.71 -10.16 6.88
CA THR A 693 10.02 -10.08 6.22
C THR A 693 10.80 -11.40 6.39
N ASP A 694 11.85 -11.60 5.58
CA ASP A 694 12.77 -12.74 5.74
C ASP A 694 13.35 -12.84 7.16
N ARG A 695 13.52 -11.70 7.85
CA ARG A 695 14.00 -11.63 9.23
C ARG A 695 12.92 -11.90 10.28
N ARG A 696 11.64 -11.78 9.93
CA ARG A 696 10.46 -12.04 10.78
C ARG A 696 9.69 -13.28 10.31
N ASN A 697 10.32 -14.18 9.56
CA ASN A 697 9.65 -15.29 8.86
C ASN A 697 8.98 -16.34 9.77
N ARG A 698 9.28 -16.32 11.08
CA ARG A 698 8.70 -17.18 12.12
C ARG A 698 7.48 -16.59 12.83
N ILE A 699 7.03 -15.39 12.45
CA ILE A 699 5.84 -14.80 13.06
C ILE A 699 4.59 -15.65 12.73
N GLY A 700 3.80 -15.98 13.77
CA GLY A 700 2.52 -16.67 13.61
C GLY A 700 1.49 -15.78 12.92
N ILE A 701 0.54 -16.38 12.21
CA ILE A 701 -0.50 -15.62 11.49
C ILE A 701 -1.37 -14.82 12.47
N ASP A 702 -1.63 -15.35 13.66
CA ASP A 702 -2.37 -14.67 14.72
C ASP A 702 -1.69 -13.36 15.18
N ALA A 703 -0.35 -13.36 15.26
CA ALA A 703 0.40 -12.14 15.55
C ALA A 703 0.43 -11.17 14.37
N VAL A 704 0.43 -11.67 13.12
CA VAL A 704 0.30 -10.80 11.93
C VAL A 704 -1.07 -10.14 11.91
N GLU A 705 -2.14 -10.91 12.09
CA GLU A 705 -3.51 -10.41 12.20
C GLU A 705 -3.62 -9.34 13.27
N ALA A 706 -3.16 -9.62 14.49
CA ALA A 706 -3.19 -8.65 15.57
C ALA A 706 -2.44 -7.36 15.22
N ILE A 707 -1.25 -7.45 14.60
CA ILE A 707 -0.48 -6.26 14.20
C ILE A 707 -1.22 -5.45 13.14
N GLU A 708 -1.72 -6.09 12.08
CA GLU A 708 -2.33 -5.40 10.96
C GLU A 708 -3.71 -4.82 11.31
N CYS A 709 -4.51 -5.54 12.09
CA CYS A 709 -5.74 -5.02 12.67
C CYS A 709 -5.45 -3.81 13.58
N LEU A 710 -4.49 -3.91 14.51
CA LEU A 710 -4.13 -2.77 15.37
C LEU A 710 -3.59 -1.58 14.56
N LYS A 711 -2.80 -1.80 13.50
CA LYS A 711 -2.39 -0.73 12.58
C LYS A 711 -3.58 -0.04 11.94
N SER A 712 -4.61 -0.79 11.52
CA SER A 712 -5.84 -0.23 10.97
C SER A 712 -6.55 0.62 12.02
N TRP A 713 -6.81 0.04 13.20
CA TRP A 713 -7.67 0.64 14.22
C TRP A 713 -7.03 1.82 14.96
N LEU A 714 -5.70 1.82 15.11
CA LEU A 714 -4.97 2.89 15.81
C LEU A 714 -4.65 4.09 14.89
N ARG A 715 -4.67 3.93 13.57
CA ARG A 715 -4.37 5.02 12.61
C ARG A 715 -5.54 5.99 12.41
N GLU A 716 -6.78 5.56 12.62
CA GLU A 716 -7.98 6.41 12.45
C GLU A 716 -8.28 7.30 13.67
N ASN A 717 -7.24 7.77 14.38
CA ASN A 717 -7.33 8.55 15.63
C ASN A 717 -8.04 7.84 16.79
N ASN A 718 -8.24 6.53 16.70
CA ASN A 718 -8.94 5.74 17.72
C ASN A 718 -8.00 5.15 18.80
N VAL A 719 -6.95 5.87 19.21
CA VAL A 719 -6.12 5.46 20.35
C VAL A 719 -6.84 5.79 21.67
N ALA A 720 -7.90 5.05 21.99
CA ALA A 720 -8.85 5.43 23.05
C ALA A 720 -8.38 5.25 24.50
N TRP A 721 -7.09 5.20 24.82
CA TRP A 721 -6.68 4.66 26.13
C TRP A 721 -5.56 5.40 26.85
N VAL A 722 -5.09 6.49 26.25
CA VAL A 722 -4.46 7.57 26.99
C VAL A 722 -5.47 8.70 26.88
N ASP A 723 -5.85 9.32 28.01
CA ASP A 723 -6.76 10.46 28.06
C ASP A 723 -6.53 11.34 26.81
N GLU A 724 -7.55 11.61 25.99
CA GLU A 724 -7.38 12.43 24.76
C GLU A 724 -6.64 13.72 25.13
N GLU A 725 -6.94 14.25 26.33
CA GLU A 725 -6.22 15.38 26.92
C GLU A 725 -4.72 15.16 27.14
N TRP A 726 -4.23 13.95 27.43
CA TRP A 726 -2.80 13.68 27.63
C TRP A 726 -2.04 13.52 26.31
N ILE A 727 -2.62 12.83 25.31
CA ILE A 727 -1.99 12.77 23.96
C ILE A 727 -2.02 14.16 23.33
N ASP A 728 -3.16 14.86 23.40
CA ASP A 728 -3.28 16.21 22.86
C ASP A 728 -2.37 17.19 23.60
N ARG A 729 -2.22 17.07 24.93
CA ARG A 729 -1.20 17.83 25.69
C ARG A 729 0.21 17.47 25.26
N TRP A 730 0.54 16.19 25.10
CA TRP A 730 1.89 15.76 24.73
C TRP A 730 2.23 16.19 23.29
N VAL A 731 1.31 16.05 22.34
CA VAL A 731 1.46 16.54 20.96
C VAL A 731 1.60 18.06 20.95
N ALA A 732 0.74 18.79 21.68
CA ALA A 732 0.84 20.25 21.79
C ALA A 732 2.14 20.71 22.47
N GLU A 733 2.65 19.98 23.47
CA GLU A 733 3.94 20.22 24.12
C GLU A 733 5.11 19.98 23.15
N VAL A 734 5.09 18.88 22.40
CA VAL A 734 6.12 18.57 21.38
C VAL A 734 6.09 19.58 20.24
N GLU A 735 4.91 19.98 19.76
CA GLU A 735 4.76 21.01 18.72
C GLU A 735 5.22 22.38 19.23
N ALA A 736 4.88 22.76 20.46
CA ALA A 736 5.33 24.01 21.08
C ALA A 736 6.85 24.04 21.33
N GLU A 737 7.47 22.90 21.70
CA GLU A 737 8.93 22.79 21.81
C GLU A 737 9.62 22.86 20.44
N THR A 738 9.00 22.28 19.41
CA THR A 738 9.50 22.35 18.03
C THR A 738 9.42 23.78 17.48
N GLN A 739 8.34 24.51 17.78
CA GLN A 739 8.16 25.91 17.41
C GLN A 739 9.17 26.82 18.14
N LYS A 740 9.37 26.63 19.46
CA LYS A 740 10.41 27.32 20.25
C LYS A 740 11.84 26.98 19.80
N GLY A 741 12.03 25.80 19.23
CA GLY A 741 13.29 25.40 18.60
C GLY A 741 13.57 26.17 17.31
N LYS A 742 12.54 26.42 16.49
CA LYS A 742 12.64 27.24 15.27
C LYS A 742 12.89 28.71 15.57
N GLU A 743 12.18 29.29 16.55
CA GLU A 743 12.37 30.68 17.01
C GLU A 743 13.73 30.94 17.71
N ARG A 744 14.47 29.89 18.09
CA ARG A 744 15.83 30.00 18.65
C ARG A 744 16.93 29.87 17.60
N VAL A 745 16.57 29.46 16.39
CA VAL A 745 17.48 29.27 15.25
C VAL A 745 17.38 30.44 14.27
N GLU A 746 16.25 31.16 14.26
CA GLU A 746 16.18 32.58 13.87
C GLU A 746 16.82 33.49 14.94
#